data_AF-A0AAV6BAM8-F1
#
_entry.id   AF-A0AAV6BAM8-F1
#
_cell.length_a   1.000
_cell.length_b   1.000
_cell.length_c   1.000
_cell.angle_alpha   90.00
_cell.angle_beta   90.00
_cell.angle_gamma   90.00
#
_symmetry.space_group_name_H-M   'P 1'
#
loop_
_entity.id
_entity.type
_entity.pdbx_description
1 polymer ?
#
loop_
_entity_poly.entity_id
_entity_poly.type
_entity_poly.pdbx_seq_one_letter_code
_entity_poly.pdbx_strand_id
1 'polypeptide(L)'
;MCKKLFSSFLSICVLTSPFLLRAAEQVTISEFLASNTSGLRDEDNTFPDWIELHNAGLTSVNLDGWFLTDAAGNLTKWRIPATNINAGGYLVIFADGKNRLVPGAPLHTSFSLSAGGEYLALVKPDGTTIASQFAPEYPGQAPNVSYGIGTLTTNITVINSNTLVRVRIPDGTEGASWAATNYNDSAWTLGPNGVGYGTTNSVAADYSATVLPTAPVVYYRLNESSGAAAANTGSSGAGQNGTYNGATLGTAGPRPPAFNGFEPDNNAPTFNGSSGFVAGPSGLLSGRNAFTVGGWIYPTATPAARTGLFGQNDCVEFGFITGTTLECWTPGGGSVTAVPYPFPLNQWHHVVGVANGSNIRIFIDGQLAGTGGGATANYGSSTFNFNVGGGGIQDGTGNFFNGQIDEVVVYHRALSDTEIQGLYRAGTNASGGSAKAFVRTDVGTAMSNINASAYLRIPFTITEPTNVSQLTLRVRHDDGFAAFINGTEVARVNAPASLNFNSAATNTHSPLSVDEFRFGGAMLVPGTNVLAIQGLNVAANDEDFLIAADLIVASALGAGSAPLFFTVPSPGAPNTGGVANPGPAILDLTHSPNVPKDFQDVTVTARITPTFAPISSVVMRYRIMFGSEIETPMFDDGAHGDGAAADGVFGASIPESASTNGQMIRWYIRAVDVLSNTSRWPVFVNQSASAEYLGTIVDPTNVTSKLPIFHLFAPPTVLQPAPPTSQTGADGEGGGRVGIFYDGEFYDNVYMELRGNTSAGQAKKSHRLVFNREHEFRHLPEFPRIRKTSFMAEFLDPAYIRQHLSFWLLEQMGVPSPFFYPVRAQLNGSFYALVFHNDVIDEEQVGRMGYDPAGALYKAVGNALPSETSTGVFEKKSPPPLTDHTDYQTLVRAINETNTVAGRRAAAFDMLDIPQVINYLAGARWNAEND
;
A
#
# COMPACT_ATOMS: atom_id res chain seq x y z
N MET A 1 68.11 3.09 30.93
CA MET A 1 68.68 3.46 29.62
C MET A 1 67.91 2.70 28.54
N CYS A 2 67.20 3.43 27.66
CA CYS A 2 66.61 3.04 26.35
C CYS A 2 65.72 1.78 26.23
N LYS A 3 64.43 1.95 25.86
CA LYS A 3 63.82 1.83 24.49
C LYS A 3 63.63 0.36 24.06
N LYS A 4 62.61 -0.07 23.31
CA LYS A 4 61.27 0.40 22.84
C LYS A 4 60.75 -0.83 22.05
N LEU A 5 59.48 -1.18 22.17
CA LEU A 5 58.69 -1.76 21.07
C LEU A 5 57.21 -1.52 21.37
N PHE A 6 56.56 -0.81 20.44
CA PHE A 6 55.17 -0.36 20.51
C PHE A 6 54.34 -1.23 19.55
N SER A 7 53.24 -1.78 20.05
CA SER A 7 52.07 -2.20 19.28
C SER A 7 50.87 -1.58 20.01
N SER A 8 50.13 -0.70 19.34
CA SER A 8 48.93 -0.07 19.88
C SER A 8 47.70 -0.71 19.23
N PHE A 9 46.97 -1.49 20.03
CA PHE A 9 45.58 -1.86 19.76
C PHE A 9 44.66 -0.73 20.24
N LEU A 10 43.70 -0.37 19.41
CA LEU A 10 42.63 0.58 19.71
C LEU A 10 41.54 -0.15 20.53
N SER A 11 41.37 0.19 21.80
CA SER A 11 40.28 -0.31 22.66
C SER A 11 38.96 0.39 22.31
N ILE A 12 37.96 -0.39 21.89
CA ILE A 12 36.56 0.00 21.90
C ILE A 12 36.03 -0.21 23.33
N CYS A 13 35.68 0.88 24.02
CA CYS A 13 34.92 0.83 25.27
C CYS A 13 33.45 0.56 24.97
N VAL A 14 32.99 -0.68 25.21
CA VAL A 14 31.57 -1.00 25.32
C VAL A 14 31.12 -0.63 26.73
N LEU A 15 30.31 0.41 26.86
CA LEU A 15 29.55 0.71 28.07
C LEU A 15 28.37 -0.28 28.17
N THR A 16 28.56 -1.39 28.88
CA THR A 16 27.44 -2.25 29.31
C THR A 16 26.77 -1.61 30.51
N SER A 17 25.62 -0.98 30.32
CA SER A 17 24.72 -0.62 31.42
C SER A 17 24.07 -1.91 31.94
N PRO A 18 24.14 -2.24 33.25
CA PRO A 18 23.46 -3.40 33.79
C PRO A 18 21.96 -3.08 33.90
N PHE A 19 21.15 -3.57 32.95
CA PHE A 19 19.72 -3.66 33.17
C PHE A 19 19.47 -4.69 34.26
N LEU A 20 19.17 -4.21 35.47
CA LEU A 20 18.55 -5.01 36.52
C LEU A 20 17.20 -5.52 35.99
N LEU A 21 16.97 -6.84 36.03
CA LEU A 21 15.64 -7.42 35.84
C LEU A 21 14.71 -6.84 36.91
N ARG A 22 13.85 -5.89 36.53
CA ARG A 22 12.69 -5.49 37.34
C ARG A 22 11.59 -6.51 37.08
N ALA A 23 10.97 -7.05 38.13
CA ALA A 23 9.81 -7.91 38.00
C ALA A 23 8.71 -7.19 37.19
N ALA A 24 8.01 -7.90 36.30
CA ALA A 24 6.90 -7.32 35.55
C ALA A 24 5.87 -6.75 36.54
N GLU A 25 5.50 -5.48 36.37
CA GLU A 25 4.48 -4.83 37.21
C GLU A 25 3.12 -5.49 36.96
N GLN A 26 2.32 -5.65 38.01
CA GLN A 26 1.08 -6.43 37.94
C GLN A 26 0.02 -5.80 37.03
N VAL A 27 -0.10 -4.47 37.05
CA VAL A 27 -1.02 -3.72 36.19
C VAL A 27 -0.22 -2.69 35.39
N THR A 28 -0.41 -2.70 34.08
CA THR A 28 0.30 -1.83 33.13
C THR A 28 -0.65 -1.30 32.07
N ILE A 29 -0.30 -0.18 31.44
CA ILE A 29 -0.90 0.24 30.17
C ILE A 29 -0.46 -0.76 29.10
N SER A 30 -1.42 -1.49 28.53
CA SER A 30 -1.17 -2.49 27.48
C SER A 30 -1.27 -1.90 26.09
N GLU A 31 -2.26 -1.06 25.83
CA GLU A 31 -2.53 -0.49 24.51
C GLU A 31 -3.24 0.86 24.68
N PHE A 32 -3.08 1.77 23.74
CA PHE A 32 -3.86 3.00 23.68
C PHE A 32 -3.93 3.51 22.24
N LEU A 33 -4.99 4.23 21.92
CA LEU A 33 -5.21 4.86 20.63
C LEU A 33 -5.47 6.35 20.83
N ALA A 34 -4.60 7.19 20.28
CA ALA A 34 -4.63 8.65 20.41
C ALA A 34 -5.24 9.37 19.18
N SER A 35 -5.73 8.61 18.21
CA SER A 35 -6.45 9.13 17.05
C SER A 35 -7.48 8.09 16.61
N ASN A 36 -8.62 8.07 17.29
CA ASN A 36 -9.71 7.17 16.97
C ASN A 36 -10.71 7.85 16.03
N THR A 37 -10.76 7.44 14.77
CA THR A 37 -11.76 7.96 13.82
C THR A 37 -12.83 6.94 13.49
N SER A 38 -12.61 5.68 13.84
CA SER A 38 -13.53 4.62 13.49
C SER A 38 -13.43 3.28 14.24
N GLY A 39 -12.59 3.20 15.25
CA GLY A 39 -12.37 2.00 16.03
C GLY A 39 -13.47 1.80 17.07
N LEU A 40 -13.07 1.73 18.33
CA LEU A 40 -13.99 1.54 19.46
C LEU A 40 -14.88 2.77 19.65
N ARG A 41 -16.19 2.57 19.81
CA ARG A 41 -17.12 3.65 20.18
C ARG A 41 -17.39 3.65 21.67
N ASP A 42 -17.68 4.84 22.20
CA ASP A 42 -18.25 4.97 23.53
C ASP A 42 -19.78 4.88 23.53
N GLU A 43 -20.38 5.02 24.71
CA GLU A 43 -21.83 4.98 24.92
C GLU A 43 -22.59 6.13 24.25
N ASP A 44 -21.90 7.20 23.85
CA ASP A 44 -22.49 8.31 23.09
C ASP A 44 -22.38 8.08 21.57
N ASN A 45 -21.93 6.90 21.14
CA ASN A 45 -21.68 6.53 19.75
C ASN A 45 -20.62 7.43 19.07
N THR A 46 -19.69 7.98 19.85
CA THR A 46 -18.55 8.76 19.35
C THR A 46 -17.28 7.90 19.30
N PHE A 47 -16.22 8.38 18.64
CA PHE A 47 -14.92 7.69 18.56
C PHE A 47 -13.86 8.41 19.41
N PRO A 48 -13.95 8.36 20.76
CA PRO A 48 -12.93 8.95 21.61
C PRO A 48 -11.63 8.13 21.58
N ASP A 49 -10.53 8.80 21.90
CA ASP A 49 -9.28 8.12 22.24
C ASP A 49 -9.50 7.18 23.43
N TRP A 50 -8.64 6.19 23.59
CA TRP A 50 -8.78 5.25 24.70
C TRP A 50 -7.44 4.71 25.18
N ILE A 51 -7.42 4.30 26.44
CA ILE A 51 -6.30 3.71 27.15
C ILE A 51 -6.76 2.37 27.70
N GLU A 52 -5.99 1.33 27.45
CA GLU A 52 -6.23 -0.01 27.99
C GLU A 52 -5.22 -0.34 29.09
N LEU A 53 -5.75 -0.85 30.20
CA LEU A 53 -4.98 -1.42 31.29
C LEU A 53 -5.10 -2.94 31.28
N HIS A 54 -3.98 -3.63 31.48
CA HIS A 54 -3.94 -5.09 31.62
C HIS A 54 -3.40 -5.49 32.99
N ASN A 55 -4.10 -6.41 33.66
CA ASN A 55 -3.62 -7.05 34.88
C ASN A 55 -2.97 -8.40 34.54
N ALA A 56 -1.64 -8.42 34.39
CA ALA A 56 -0.86 -9.62 34.12
C ALA A 56 -0.70 -10.55 35.34
N GLY A 57 -1.23 -10.16 36.51
CA GLY A 57 -1.17 -10.94 37.74
C GLY A 57 -2.18 -12.08 37.83
N LEU A 58 -1.99 -12.95 38.82
CA LEU A 58 -2.86 -14.10 39.10
C LEU A 58 -4.06 -13.78 39.99
N THR A 59 -4.18 -12.53 40.46
CA THR A 59 -5.25 -12.08 41.35
C THR A 59 -5.93 -10.82 40.81
N SER A 60 -7.20 -10.63 41.16
CA SER A 60 -7.91 -9.37 40.89
C SER A 60 -7.21 -8.19 41.58
N VAL A 61 -7.19 -7.02 40.92
CA VAL A 61 -6.65 -5.77 41.45
C VAL A 61 -7.74 -4.71 41.47
N ASN A 62 -7.89 -4.03 42.61
CA ASN A 62 -8.73 -2.85 42.73
C ASN A 62 -7.90 -1.60 42.43
N LEU A 63 -8.39 -0.75 41.53
CA LEU A 63 -7.72 0.46 41.07
C LEU A 63 -8.04 1.72 41.91
N ASP A 64 -8.74 1.60 43.03
CA ASP A 64 -9.02 2.74 43.89
C ASP A 64 -7.71 3.44 44.32
N GLY A 65 -7.63 4.74 44.02
CA GLY A 65 -6.47 5.55 44.33
C GLY A 65 -5.35 5.52 43.28
N TRP A 66 -5.41 4.68 42.25
CA TRP A 66 -4.48 4.77 41.12
C TRP A 66 -4.75 6.02 40.29
N PHE A 67 -3.76 6.45 39.49
CA PHE A 67 -3.90 7.62 38.63
C PHE A 67 -3.45 7.35 37.19
N LEU A 68 -4.14 7.99 36.25
CA LEU A 68 -3.65 8.20 34.87
C LEU A 68 -3.24 9.66 34.70
N THR A 69 -2.22 9.88 33.88
CA THR A 69 -1.77 11.22 33.51
C THR A 69 -1.14 11.24 32.13
N ASP A 70 -1.34 12.35 31.42
CA ASP A 70 -0.65 12.75 30.20
C ASP A 70 0.47 13.79 30.47
N ALA A 71 0.71 14.13 31.74
CA ALA A 71 1.58 15.23 32.14
C ALA A 71 2.63 14.76 33.16
N ALA A 72 3.90 14.71 32.74
CA ALA A 72 5.02 14.31 33.60
C ALA A 72 5.17 15.20 34.85
N GLY A 73 4.73 16.46 34.78
CA GLY A 73 4.72 17.41 35.90
C GLY A 73 3.53 17.25 36.87
N ASN A 74 2.54 16.41 36.54
CA ASN A 74 1.36 16.17 37.37
C ASN A 74 0.98 14.67 37.36
N LEU A 75 1.65 13.88 38.20
CA LEU A 75 1.45 12.43 38.28
C LEU A 75 0.07 12.00 38.80
N THR A 76 -0.67 12.91 39.44
CA THR A 76 -1.98 12.62 40.04
C THR A 76 -3.13 13.29 39.27
N LYS A 77 -2.97 13.51 37.96
CA LYS A 77 -3.91 14.30 37.13
C LYS A 77 -5.34 13.74 37.15
N TRP A 78 -5.52 12.43 36.97
CA TRP A 78 -6.83 11.79 36.99
C TRP A 78 -6.83 10.55 37.88
N ARG A 79 -7.64 10.55 38.94
CA ARG A 79 -7.78 9.43 39.88
C ARG A 79 -8.79 8.43 39.34
N ILE A 80 -8.38 7.17 39.20
CA ILE A 80 -9.27 6.08 38.78
C ILE A 80 -10.26 5.78 39.94
N PRO A 81 -11.58 5.66 39.67
CA PRO A 81 -12.54 5.24 40.69
C PRO A 81 -12.33 3.76 41.07
N ALA A 82 -13.00 3.31 42.13
CA ALA A 82 -12.87 1.94 42.64
C ALA A 82 -13.40 0.89 41.63
N THR A 83 -12.52 0.46 40.72
CA THR A 83 -12.80 -0.50 39.65
C THR A 83 -11.87 -1.70 39.78
N ASN A 84 -12.41 -2.91 39.62
CA ASN A 84 -11.63 -4.14 39.69
C ASN A 84 -11.25 -4.61 38.29
N ILE A 85 -9.99 -5.01 38.09
CA ILE A 85 -9.55 -5.78 36.93
C ILE A 85 -9.27 -7.22 37.41
N ASN A 86 -9.96 -8.20 36.83
CA ASN A 86 -9.73 -9.62 37.12
C ASN A 86 -8.30 -10.06 36.73
N ALA A 87 -7.85 -11.21 37.24
CA ALA A 87 -6.58 -11.81 36.83
C ALA A 87 -6.56 -12.06 35.31
N GLY A 88 -5.52 -11.60 34.61
CA GLY A 88 -5.43 -11.63 33.15
C GLY A 88 -6.46 -10.74 32.41
N GLY A 89 -7.20 -9.91 33.14
CA GLY A 89 -8.27 -9.07 32.61
C GLY A 89 -7.75 -7.75 32.04
N TYR A 90 -8.60 -7.15 31.20
CA TYR A 90 -8.37 -5.86 30.55
C TYR A 90 -9.44 -4.85 30.98
N LEU A 91 -9.08 -3.57 31.01
CA LEU A 91 -10.00 -2.47 31.24
C LEU A 91 -9.69 -1.35 30.25
N VAL A 92 -10.69 -1.00 29.43
CA VAL A 92 -10.62 0.16 28.54
C VAL A 92 -11.20 1.37 29.25
N ILE A 93 -10.50 2.50 29.14
CA ILE A 93 -10.89 3.81 29.68
C ILE A 93 -10.79 4.81 28.53
N PHE A 94 -11.87 5.53 28.24
CA PHE A 94 -11.88 6.55 27.20
C PHE A 94 -11.12 7.81 27.65
N ALA A 95 -10.36 8.42 26.75
CA ALA A 95 -9.55 9.60 26.99
C ALA A 95 -10.09 10.78 26.16
N ASP A 96 -11.18 11.38 26.62
CA ASP A 96 -11.93 12.39 25.87
C ASP A 96 -12.31 13.64 26.69
N GLY A 97 -11.78 13.76 27.90
CA GLY A 97 -12.06 14.88 28.78
C GLY A 97 -13.45 14.89 29.44
N LYS A 98 -14.33 13.92 29.18
CA LYS A 98 -15.70 13.89 29.76
C LYS A 98 -15.72 13.63 31.26
N ASN A 99 -14.63 13.08 31.82
CA ASN A 99 -14.43 12.87 33.25
C ASN A 99 -15.55 12.06 33.96
N ARG A 100 -15.96 10.93 33.37
CA ARG A 100 -17.00 10.03 33.90
C ARG A 100 -16.37 8.98 34.81
N LEU A 101 -16.91 8.87 36.04
CA LEU A 101 -16.27 8.15 37.15
C LEU A 101 -17.16 7.08 37.79
N VAL A 102 -18.32 6.75 37.20
CA VAL A 102 -19.29 5.82 37.81
C VAL A 102 -18.76 4.38 37.72
N PRO A 103 -18.46 3.69 38.84
CA PRO A 103 -17.97 2.32 38.80
C PRO A 103 -18.98 1.38 38.14
N GLY A 104 -18.51 0.53 37.23
CA GLY A 104 -19.35 -0.40 36.46
C GLY A 104 -19.96 0.17 35.18
N ALA A 105 -19.82 1.48 34.94
CA ALA A 105 -20.07 2.12 33.64
C ALA A 105 -18.75 2.36 32.89
N PRO A 106 -18.79 2.67 31.58
CA PRO A 106 -17.62 3.17 30.86
C PRO A 106 -16.98 4.37 31.57
N LEU A 107 -15.65 4.35 31.68
CA LEU A 107 -14.89 5.39 32.36
C LEU A 107 -14.27 6.35 31.35
N HIS A 108 -14.25 7.63 31.70
CA HIS A 108 -13.70 8.69 30.84
C HIS A 108 -12.73 9.55 31.63
N THR A 109 -11.53 9.78 31.12
CA THR A 109 -10.54 10.63 31.80
C THR A 109 -10.94 12.11 31.73
N SER A 110 -10.25 12.94 32.51
CA SER A 110 -10.36 14.41 32.46
C SER A 110 -9.48 15.06 31.39
N PHE A 111 -8.90 14.27 30.49
CA PHE A 111 -8.00 14.71 29.43
C PHE A 111 -8.20 13.90 28.14
N SER A 112 -7.56 14.32 27.06
CA SER A 112 -7.53 13.61 25.78
C SER A 112 -6.09 13.35 25.36
N LEU A 113 -5.89 12.45 24.39
CA LEU A 113 -4.57 12.11 23.92
C LEU A 113 -4.18 12.92 22.67
N SER A 114 -2.90 13.24 22.54
CA SER A 114 -2.33 13.90 21.36
C SER A 114 -1.94 12.85 20.31
N ALA A 115 -2.54 12.93 19.12
CA ALA A 115 -2.15 12.11 17.97
C ALA A 115 -0.68 12.34 17.53
N GLY A 116 -0.10 13.50 17.85
CA GLY A 116 1.28 13.85 17.55
C GLY A 116 2.31 13.27 18.52
N GLY A 117 1.87 12.65 19.63
CA GLY A 117 2.73 12.21 20.72
C GLY A 117 2.67 13.11 21.95
N GLU A 118 2.73 12.52 23.13
CA GLU A 118 2.91 13.20 24.42
C GLU A 118 3.30 12.18 25.53
N TYR A 119 3.43 12.63 26.78
CA TYR A 119 3.68 11.73 27.91
C TYR A 119 2.42 10.94 28.27
N LEU A 120 2.55 9.68 28.70
CA LEU A 120 1.43 8.92 29.26
C LEU A 120 1.92 7.99 30.37
N ALA A 121 1.28 7.99 31.53
CA ALA A 121 1.64 7.10 32.63
C ALA A 121 0.47 6.62 33.49
N LEU A 122 0.65 5.43 34.05
CA LEU A 122 -0.14 4.84 35.13
C LEU A 122 0.68 4.92 36.42
N VAL A 123 0.08 5.50 37.47
CA VAL A 123 0.73 5.79 38.74
C VAL A 123 -0.01 5.08 39.88
N LYS A 124 0.76 4.51 40.82
CA LYS A 124 0.23 3.77 41.97
C LYS A 124 -0.45 4.68 42.99
N PRO A 125 -1.19 4.12 43.98
CA PRO A 125 -1.92 4.90 44.97
C PRO A 125 -1.11 5.85 45.86
N ASP A 126 0.21 5.70 45.92
CA ASP A 126 1.09 6.66 46.61
C ASP A 126 1.26 7.99 45.83
N GLY A 127 0.74 8.09 44.61
CA GLY A 127 0.80 9.27 43.75
C GLY A 127 2.20 9.59 43.21
N THR A 128 3.18 8.71 43.41
CA THR A 128 4.59 8.97 43.05
C THR A 128 5.27 7.80 42.34
N THR A 129 4.87 6.56 42.62
CA THR A 129 5.43 5.37 41.99
C THR A 129 4.75 5.11 40.64
N ILE A 130 5.52 5.20 39.57
CA ILE A 130 5.08 4.89 38.21
C ILE A 130 5.03 3.37 38.02
N ALA A 131 3.85 2.86 37.66
CA ALA A 131 3.62 1.46 37.34
C ALA A 131 4.00 1.16 35.88
N SER A 132 3.57 2.01 34.94
CA SER A 132 3.97 1.97 33.54
C SER A 132 3.93 3.36 32.93
N GLN A 133 4.80 3.64 31.97
CA GLN A 133 4.84 4.95 31.29
C GLN A 133 5.38 4.83 29.86
N PHE A 134 5.01 5.81 29.04
CA PHE A 134 5.63 6.14 27.77
C PHE A 134 6.27 7.53 27.91
N ALA A 135 7.61 7.55 27.96
CA ALA A 135 8.39 8.72 28.34
C ALA A 135 9.62 8.90 27.44
N PRO A 136 10.08 10.15 27.19
CA PRO A 136 9.45 11.40 27.59
C PRO A 136 8.11 11.66 26.90
N GLU A 137 7.88 11.03 25.75
CA GLU A 137 6.63 11.02 25.00
C GLU A 137 6.47 9.71 24.21
N TYR A 138 5.24 9.30 23.90
CA TYR A 138 4.98 8.26 22.90
C TYR A 138 5.03 8.86 21.48
N PRO A 139 5.38 8.07 20.45
CA PRO A 139 5.46 8.56 19.07
C PRO A 139 4.08 8.85 18.46
N GLY A 140 4.02 9.74 17.46
CA GLY A 140 2.78 10.07 16.77
C GLY A 140 2.06 8.86 16.15
N GLN A 141 0.73 8.87 16.20
CA GLN A 141 -0.14 7.79 15.75
C GLN A 141 -1.00 8.24 14.57
N ALA A 142 -0.89 7.53 13.45
CA ALA A 142 -1.85 7.68 12.36
C ALA A 142 -3.26 7.26 12.81
N PRO A 143 -4.33 7.76 12.18
CA PRO A 143 -5.69 7.44 12.63
C PRO A 143 -5.95 5.92 12.62
N ASN A 144 -6.56 5.44 13.70
CA ASN A 144 -6.86 4.02 13.98
C ASN A 144 -5.63 3.09 14.06
N VAL A 145 -4.43 3.63 14.24
CA VAL A 145 -3.22 2.85 14.55
C VAL A 145 -2.86 3.06 16.02
N SER A 146 -3.11 2.06 16.86
CA SER A 146 -2.82 2.13 18.29
C SER A 146 -1.34 1.89 18.58
N TYR A 147 -0.92 2.25 19.80
CA TYR A 147 0.41 1.99 20.32
C TYR A 147 0.33 1.31 21.67
N GLY A 148 1.24 0.38 21.94
CA GLY A 148 1.14 -0.42 23.15
C GLY A 148 2.24 -1.45 23.31
N ILE A 149 2.21 -2.16 24.42
CA ILE A 149 3.15 -3.23 24.74
C ILE A 149 2.77 -4.49 23.95
N GLY A 150 3.60 -4.86 22.98
CA GLY A 150 3.46 -6.08 22.17
C GLY A 150 4.73 -6.93 22.19
N THR A 151 4.73 -8.04 21.45
CA THR A 151 5.90 -8.91 21.31
C THR A 151 6.66 -8.53 20.05
N LEU A 152 7.96 -8.24 20.17
CA LEU A 152 8.81 -7.89 19.02
C LEU A 152 8.78 -9.00 17.96
N THR A 153 8.49 -8.61 16.73
CA THR A 153 8.49 -9.52 15.59
C THR A 153 9.70 -9.23 14.70
N THR A 154 10.41 -10.28 14.26
CA THR A 154 11.41 -10.15 13.18
C THR A 154 10.76 -10.47 11.85
N ASN A 155 10.95 -9.58 10.89
CA ASN A 155 10.56 -9.82 9.51
C ASN A 155 11.67 -10.58 8.78
N ILE A 156 11.33 -11.77 8.26
CA ILE A 156 12.20 -12.57 7.43
C ILE A 156 11.51 -12.76 6.09
N THR A 157 12.15 -12.33 5.00
CA THR A 157 11.69 -12.64 3.65
C THR A 157 12.02 -14.10 3.34
N VAL A 158 10.99 -14.95 3.29
CA VAL A 158 11.13 -16.39 3.02
C VAL A 158 10.91 -16.76 1.56
N ILE A 159 10.22 -15.91 0.79
CA ILE A 159 10.13 -16.00 -0.68
C ILE A 159 10.53 -14.65 -1.27
N ASN A 160 11.44 -14.67 -2.25
CA ASN A 160 11.84 -13.51 -3.03
C ASN A 160 12.06 -13.87 -4.51
N SER A 161 12.46 -12.91 -5.33
CA SER A 161 12.75 -13.10 -6.77
C SER A 161 13.82 -14.16 -7.11
N ASN A 162 14.63 -14.60 -6.15
CA ASN A 162 15.62 -15.68 -6.34
C ASN A 162 15.14 -17.04 -5.80
N THR A 163 13.98 -17.10 -5.13
CA THR A 163 13.41 -18.36 -4.67
C THR A 163 12.97 -19.20 -5.86
N LEU A 164 13.28 -20.49 -5.84
CA LEU A 164 12.89 -21.41 -6.89
C LEU A 164 11.38 -21.68 -6.85
N VAL A 165 10.74 -21.62 -8.01
CA VAL A 165 9.35 -21.97 -8.26
C VAL A 165 9.28 -23.19 -9.16
N ARG A 166 8.30 -24.06 -8.90
CA ARG A 166 7.85 -25.06 -9.86
C ARG A 166 6.59 -24.58 -10.56
N VAL A 167 6.61 -24.60 -11.88
CA VAL A 167 5.51 -24.12 -12.72
C VAL A 167 4.98 -25.23 -13.63
N ARG A 168 3.66 -25.26 -13.81
CA ARG A 168 2.98 -26.12 -14.77
C ARG A 168 1.85 -25.33 -15.45
N ILE A 169 1.74 -25.48 -16.77
CA ILE A 169 0.55 -25.09 -17.50
C ILE A 169 -0.44 -26.24 -17.36
N PRO A 170 -1.57 -26.04 -16.66
CA PRO A 170 -2.39 -27.16 -16.23
C PRO A 170 -3.19 -27.75 -17.38
N ASP A 171 -3.44 -29.06 -17.34
CA ASP A 171 -4.24 -29.80 -18.33
C ASP A 171 -5.47 -30.49 -17.71
N GLY A 172 -5.71 -30.26 -16.41
CA GLY A 172 -6.82 -30.80 -15.65
C GLY A 172 -6.51 -32.11 -14.93
N THR A 173 -5.30 -32.66 -15.09
CA THR A 173 -4.87 -33.89 -14.41
C THR A 173 -4.32 -33.65 -13.00
N GLU A 174 -4.11 -32.40 -12.60
CA GLU A 174 -3.47 -32.03 -11.33
C GLU A 174 -4.38 -32.29 -10.12
N GLY A 175 -5.70 -32.34 -10.33
CA GLY A 175 -6.70 -32.53 -9.27
C GLY A 175 -6.79 -31.37 -8.29
N ALA A 176 -7.70 -31.46 -7.31
CA ALA A 176 -7.95 -30.37 -6.36
C ALA A 176 -6.85 -30.17 -5.31
N SER A 177 -5.92 -31.12 -5.16
CA SER A 177 -4.87 -31.11 -4.12
C SER A 177 -3.56 -30.48 -4.57
N TRP A 178 -3.47 -29.94 -5.79
CA TRP A 178 -2.24 -29.36 -6.34
C TRP A 178 -1.69 -28.20 -5.50
N ALA A 179 -2.49 -27.56 -4.65
CA ALA A 179 -2.05 -26.49 -3.73
C ALA A 179 -1.59 -27.01 -2.35
N ALA A 180 -1.79 -28.29 -2.04
CA ALA A 180 -1.44 -28.89 -0.75
C ALA A 180 0.08 -29.15 -0.61
N THR A 181 0.57 -29.15 0.62
CA THR A 181 2.01 -29.34 0.94
C THR A 181 2.60 -30.65 0.45
N ASN A 182 1.81 -31.73 0.42
CA ASN A 182 2.26 -33.08 0.08
C ASN A 182 2.09 -33.45 -1.41
N TYR A 183 1.64 -32.53 -2.25
CA TYR A 183 1.50 -32.79 -3.69
C TYR A 183 2.87 -32.97 -4.36
N ASN A 184 2.99 -33.98 -5.22
CA ASN A 184 4.22 -34.27 -5.95
C ASN A 184 4.29 -33.43 -7.24
N ASP A 185 5.06 -32.35 -7.18
CA ASP A 185 5.32 -31.44 -8.30
C ASP A 185 6.68 -31.70 -8.98
N SER A 186 7.36 -32.81 -8.69
CA SER A 186 8.72 -33.07 -9.20
C SER A 186 8.84 -33.08 -10.73
N ALA A 187 7.74 -33.33 -11.44
CA ALA A 187 7.66 -33.29 -12.90
C ALA A 187 7.37 -31.90 -13.50
N TRP A 188 7.16 -30.88 -12.66
CA TRP A 188 6.87 -29.51 -13.09
C TRP A 188 8.17 -28.79 -13.44
N THR A 189 8.08 -27.80 -14.33
CA THR A 189 9.23 -27.00 -14.76
C THR A 189 9.78 -26.21 -13.57
N LEU A 190 11.06 -26.35 -13.27
CA LEU A 190 11.73 -25.60 -12.20
C LEU A 190 12.39 -24.34 -12.77
N GLY A 191 12.17 -23.20 -12.13
CA GLY A 191 12.83 -21.95 -12.49
C GLY A 191 12.83 -20.93 -11.35
N PRO A 192 13.40 -19.74 -11.53
CA PRO A 192 13.30 -18.66 -10.55
C PRO A 192 11.90 -18.02 -10.52
N ASN A 193 11.45 -17.60 -9.34
CA ASN A 193 10.22 -16.82 -9.15
C ASN A 193 10.18 -15.57 -10.06
N GLY A 194 9.01 -15.24 -10.59
CA GLY A 194 8.85 -14.35 -11.76
C GLY A 194 8.48 -15.14 -13.01
N VAL A 195 7.34 -15.83 -12.99
CA VAL A 195 6.85 -16.66 -14.10
C VAL A 195 6.05 -15.78 -15.05
N GLY A 196 6.33 -15.79 -16.35
CA GLY A 196 5.62 -14.91 -17.29
C GLY A 196 5.98 -15.10 -18.76
N TYR A 197 5.38 -14.29 -19.64
CA TYR A 197 5.75 -14.10 -21.04
C TYR A 197 5.11 -12.81 -21.58
N GLY A 198 5.60 -12.24 -22.69
CA GLY A 198 4.97 -11.05 -23.30
C GLY A 198 4.97 -9.78 -22.41
N THR A 199 4.75 -8.58 -22.95
CA THR A 199 4.56 -7.24 -22.27
C THR A 199 4.98 -6.10 -23.23
N THR A 200 4.37 -6.03 -24.40
CA THR A 200 4.96 -5.49 -25.65
C THR A 200 5.36 -4.00 -25.57
N ASN A 201 6.39 -3.49 -26.27
CA ASN A 201 6.85 -3.85 -27.60
C ASN A 201 8.36 -4.02 -27.73
N SER A 202 8.70 -4.87 -28.69
CA SER A 202 9.84 -4.73 -29.59
C SER A 202 10.03 -3.29 -30.07
N VAL A 203 10.65 -2.45 -29.25
CA VAL A 203 11.74 -1.64 -29.77
C VAL A 203 12.88 -2.63 -29.86
N ALA A 204 13.48 -2.79 -31.04
CA ALA A 204 14.80 -3.40 -31.09
C ALA A 204 15.61 -2.68 -30.01
N ALA A 205 16.20 -3.43 -29.07
CA ALA A 205 16.93 -2.82 -27.97
C ALA A 205 17.91 -1.80 -28.57
N ASP A 206 17.73 -0.53 -28.27
CA ASP A 206 18.43 0.60 -28.90
C ASP A 206 18.79 1.56 -27.77
N TYR A 207 19.94 1.32 -27.15
CA TYR A 207 20.39 2.05 -25.97
C TYR A 207 20.44 3.56 -26.26
N SER A 208 20.90 3.88 -27.45
CA SER A 208 21.03 5.21 -28.00
C SER A 208 19.73 5.98 -28.25
N ALA A 209 18.59 5.30 -28.41
CA ALA A 209 17.29 5.95 -28.42
C ALA A 209 17.01 6.65 -27.08
N THR A 210 17.67 6.23 -25.99
CA THR A 210 17.63 6.91 -24.69
C THR A 210 18.68 8.01 -24.58
N VAL A 211 19.86 7.81 -25.15
CA VAL A 211 20.98 8.76 -25.04
C VAL A 211 20.76 10.01 -25.91
N LEU A 212 20.37 9.83 -27.17
CA LEU A 212 20.27 10.93 -28.14
C LEU A 212 19.31 12.06 -27.71
N PRO A 213 18.11 11.79 -27.14
CA PRO A 213 17.21 12.84 -26.66
C PRO A 213 17.79 13.73 -25.55
N THR A 214 18.78 13.25 -24.79
CA THR A 214 19.44 14.05 -23.75
C THR A 214 20.43 15.07 -24.30
N ALA A 215 20.63 15.06 -25.63
CA ALA A 215 21.46 15.96 -26.41
C ALA A 215 22.96 16.00 -25.98
N PRO A 216 23.68 14.86 -26.03
CA PRO A 216 25.13 14.87 -25.85
C PRO A 216 25.81 15.72 -26.92
N VAL A 217 26.91 16.38 -26.56
CA VAL A 217 27.77 17.10 -27.50
C VAL A 217 28.53 16.10 -28.36
N VAL A 218 29.15 15.10 -27.71
CA VAL A 218 29.78 13.96 -28.37
C VAL A 218 29.14 12.69 -27.84
N TYR A 219 28.81 11.78 -28.74
CA TYR A 219 28.31 10.45 -28.43
C TYR A 219 28.96 9.43 -29.36
N TYR A 220 29.94 8.70 -28.82
CA TYR A 220 30.58 7.57 -29.47
C TYR A 220 29.88 6.29 -29.03
N ARG A 221 29.05 5.73 -29.91
CA ARG A 221 28.44 4.41 -29.68
C ARG A 221 29.45 3.28 -29.70
N LEU A 222 30.61 3.47 -30.34
CA LEU A 222 31.68 2.46 -30.43
C LEU A 222 31.26 1.08 -30.98
N ASN A 223 30.14 1.01 -31.70
CA ASN A 223 29.58 -0.23 -32.26
C ASN A 223 30.16 -0.60 -33.64
N GLU A 224 31.26 0.03 -34.08
CA GLU A 224 31.89 -0.29 -35.35
C GLU A 224 32.53 -1.69 -35.35
N SER A 225 32.32 -2.45 -36.43
CA SER A 225 32.96 -3.76 -36.63
C SER A 225 34.29 -3.69 -37.37
N SER A 226 34.57 -2.57 -38.05
CA SER A 226 35.81 -2.30 -38.78
C SER A 226 35.92 -0.81 -39.12
N GLY A 227 37.11 -0.36 -39.55
CA GLY A 227 37.36 1.02 -39.96
C GLY A 227 38.23 1.80 -38.97
N ALA A 228 38.59 3.03 -39.33
CA ALA A 228 39.49 3.87 -38.55
C ALA A 228 38.76 4.92 -37.70
N ALA A 229 37.49 5.22 -37.97
CA ALA A 229 36.74 6.28 -37.31
C ALA A 229 35.82 5.71 -36.23
N ALA A 230 35.81 6.35 -35.06
CA ALA A 230 34.76 6.23 -34.05
C ALA A 230 33.71 7.31 -34.33
N ALA A 231 32.53 6.93 -34.79
CA ALA A 231 31.52 7.87 -35.27
C ALA A 231 30.88 8.65 -34.12
N ASN A 232 30.84 9.98 -34.25
CA ASN A 232 30.10 10.85 -33.36
C ASN A 232 28.65 11.00 -33.85
N THR A 233 27.71 10.56 -33.02
CA THR A 233 26.26 10.74 -33.25
C THR A 233 25.65 11.85 -32.38
N GLY A 234 26.46 12.53 -31.57
CA GLY A 234 26.05 13.66 -30.75
C GLY A 234 25.77 14.93 -31.55
N SER A 235 25.25 15.95 -30.87
CA SER A 235 24.81 17.22 -31.44
C SER A 235 25.90 18.03 -32.17
N SER A 236 27.19 17.75 -31.94
CA SER A 236 28.29 18.39 -32.68
C SER A 236 28.60 17.73 -34.04
N GLY A 237 27.94 16.62 -34.36
CA GLY A 237 28.00 15.95 -35.66
C GLY A 237 29.34 15.28 -36.00
N ALA A 238 29.43 14.73 -37.21
CA ALA A 238 30.55 13.90 -37.66
C ALA A 238 31.91 14.62 -37.75
N GLY A 239 31.93 15.96 -37.69
CA GLY A 239 33.18 16.74 -37.62
C GLY A 239 34.01 16.47 -36.37
N GLN A 240 33.40 15.86 -35.35
CA GLN A 240 34.04 15.48 -34.08
C GLN A 240 34.23 13.95 -33.95
N ASN A 241 34.27 13.21 -35.06
CA ASN A 241 34.59 11.79 -35.04
C ASN A 241 35.95 11.53 -34.39
N GLY A 242 36.02 10.46 -33.59
CA GLY A 242 37.28 9.95 -33.06
C GLY A 242 38.02 9.07 -34.07
N THR A 243 39.27 8.74 -33.78
CA THR A 243 40.08 7.80 -34.56
C THR A 243 40.56 6.65 -33.68
N TYR A 244 40.27 5.41 -34.09
CA TYR A 244 40.75 4.21 -33.41
C TYR A 244 42.26 4.03 -33.62
N ASN A 245 43.01 3.85 -32.53
CA ASN A 245 44.45 3.62 -32.55
C ASN A 245 44.75 2.34 -31.76
N GLY A 246 44.97 1.21 -32.46
CA GLY A 246 45.37 -0.04 -31.82
C GLY A 246 44.30 -0.76 -30.98
N ALA A 247 43.02 -0.42 -31.15
CA ALA A 247 41.88 -1.15 -30.58
C ALA A 247 41.36 -2.21 -31.55
N THR A 248 40.90 -3.35 -31.03
CA THR A 248 40.29 -4.43 -31.82
C THR A 248 38.78 -4.22 -31.89
N LEU A 249 38.23 -4.06 -33.10
CA LEU A 249 36.81 -3.76 -33.32
C LEU A 249 35.95 -5.04 -33.50
N GLY A 250 34.62 -4.88 -33.43
CA GLY A 250 33.67 -5.97 -33.68
C GLY A 250 33.60 -7.06 -32.60
N THR A 251 34.09 -6.79 -31.39
CA THR A 251 33.93 -7.70 -30.24
C THR A 251 32.55 -7.47 -29.62
N ALA A 252 31.91 -8.52 -29.07
CA ALA A 252 30.61 -8.37 -28.44
C ALA A 252 30.66 -7.42 -27.24
N GLY A 253 29.81 -6.40 -27.25
CA GLY A 253 29.60 -5.43 -26.17
C GLY A 253 28.60 -5.93 -25.11
N PRO A 254 28.04 -5.03 -24.27
CA PRO A 254 26.87 -5.34 -23.46
C PRO A 254 25.69 -5.68 -24.38
N ARG A 255 25.05 -6.83 -24.12
CA ARG A 255 23.95 -7.39 -24.94
C ARG A 255 22.93 -8.14 -24.07
N PRO A 256 21.72 -8.40 -24.59
CA PRO A 256 20.73 -9.30 -23.99
C PRO A 256 21.30 -10.73 -23.79
N PRO A 257 20.85 -11.48 -22.76
CA PRO A 257 19.81 -11.10 -21.79
C PRO A 257 20.32 -10.27 -20.60
N ALA A 258 21.63 -10.12 -20.43
CA ALA A 258 22.22 -9.44 -19.27
C ALA A 258 22.06 -7.91 -19.34
N PHE A 259 22.09 -7.35 -20.54
CA PHE A 259 21.94 -5.92 -20.83
C PHE A 259 20.86 -5.74 -21.89
N ASN A 260 19.61 -5.89 -21.48
CA ASN A 260 18.46 -5.90 -22.39
C ASN A 260 18.16 -4.55 -23.07
N GLY A 261 18.86 -3.49 -22.64
CA GLY A 261 18.78 -2.16 -23.22
C GLY A 261 19.55 -1.99 -24.52
N PHE A 262 20.44 -2.93 -24.81
CA PHE A 262 21.33 -2.91 -25.96
C PHE A 262 20.89 -3.86 -27.06
N GLU A 263 21.20 -3.50 -28.30
CA GLU A 263 20.94 -4.27 -29.50
C GLU A 263 21.56 -5.69 -29.37
N PRO A 264 20.91 -6.76 -29.87
CA PRO A 264 21.48 -8.11 -29.87
C PRO A 264 22.84 -8.22 -30.60
N ASP A 265 23.13 -7.29 -31.50
CA ASP A 265 24.37 -7.18 -32.25
C ASP A 265 25.29 -6.04 -31.77
N ASN A 266 25.05 -5.43 -30.61
CA ASN A 266 25.85 -4.32 -30.07
C ASN A 266 27.32 -4.69 -29.82
N ASN A 267 28.27 -4.09 -30.54
CA ASN A 267 29.71 -4.33 -30.42
C ASN A 267 30.38 -3.28 -29.56
N ALA A 268 31.53 -3.63 -28.99
CA ALA A 268 32.41 -2.69 -28.32
C ALA A 268 33.89 -2.97 -28.68
N PRO A 269 34.73 -1.95 -28.85
CA PRO A 269 36.17 -2.11 -29.08
C PRO A 269 36.85 -2.72 -27.85
N THR A 270 37.80 -3.61 -28.11
CA THR A 270 38.70 -4.17 -27.09
C THR A 270 40.04 -3.45 -27.10
N PHE A 271 40.44 -2.96 -25.93
CA PHE A 271 41.72 -2.29 -25.66
C PHE A 271 42.67 -3.25 -24.94
N ASN A 272 43.93 -3.28 -25.36
CA ASN A 272 44.92 -4.27 -24.95
C ASN A 272 45.74 -3.88 -23.71
N GLY A 273 45.46 -2.75 -23.07
CA GLY A 273 46.22 -2.25 -21.91
C GLY A 273 47.63 -1.72 -22.20
N SER A 274 48.06 -1.63 -23.46
CA SER A 274 49.44 -1.19 -23.79
C SER A 274 49.56 -0.18 -24.92
N SER A 275 48.59 -0.10 -25.83
CA SER A 275 48.63 0.83 -26.97
C SER A 275 47.27 1.28 -27.50
N GLY A 276 46.19 0.56 -27.17
CA GLY A 276 44.86 0.81 -27.70
C GLY A 276 44.19 2.05 -27.09
N PHE A 277 43.66 2.97 -27.91
CA PHE A 277 42.81 4.09 -27.49
C PHE A 277 42.01 4.69 -28.66
N VAL A 278 41.05 5.57 -28.39
CA VAL A 278 40.40 6.43 -29.38
C VAL A 278 40.90 7.86 -29.21
N ALA A 279 41.41 8.46 -30.30
CA ALA A 279 41.81 9.86 -30.35
C ALA A 279 40.64 10.72 -30.83
N GLY A 280 40.02 11.49 -29.94
CA GLY A 280 38.91 12.41 -30.25
C GLY A 280 39.39 13.84 -30.56
N PRO A 281 38.46 14.82 -30.56
CA PRO A 281 38.79 16.19 -30.93
C PRO A 281 39.57 16.94 -29.85
N SER A 282 40.43 17.87 -30.29
CA SER A 282 41.17 18.79 -29.41
C SER A 282 40.25 19.86 -28.81
N GLY A 283 40.45 20.21 -27.54
CA GLY A 283 39.78 21.35 -26.92
C GLY A 283 38.31 21.14 -26.54
N LEU A 284 37.79 19.91 -26.64
CA LEU A 284 36.37 19.59 -26.40
C LEU A 284 35.89 20.08 -25.03
N LEU A 285 36.67 19.83 -23.98
CA LEU A 285 36.31 20.16 -22.60
C LEU A 285 36.93 21.48 -22.10
N SER A 286 37.60 22.24 -22.98
CA SER A 286 38.27 23.49 -22.58
C SER A 286 37.27 24.61 -22.28
N GLY A 287 37.52 25.35 -21.19
CA GLY A 287 36.78 26.56 -20.82
C GLY A 287 35.39 26.29 -20.25
N ARG A 288 35.11 25.08 -19.74
CA ARG A 288 33.76 24.69 -19.29
C ARG A 288 33.55 25.05 -17.82
N ASN A 289 32.37 25.61 -17.52
CA ASN A 289 31.89 25.86 -16.17
C ASN A 289 31.03 24.70 -15.62
N ALA A 290 30.64 23.75 -16.48
CA ALA A 290 29.98 22.50 -16.13
C ALA A 290 30.26 21.45 -17.21
N PHE A 291 30.28 20.17 -16.85
CA PHE A 291 30.44 19.07 -17.79
C PHE A 291 29.86 17.77 -17.25
N THR A 292 29.63 16.82 -18.17
CA THR A 292 29.43 15.41 -17.83
C THR A 292 30.20 14.56 -18.84
N VAL A 293 30.98 13.59 -18.37
CA VAL A 293 31.65 12.56 -19.19
C VAL A 293 31.34 11.18 -18.62
N GLY A 294 31.03 10.20 -19.45
CA GLY A 294 30.71 8.86 -18.97
C GLY A 294 30.56 7.83 -20.07
N GLY A 295 30.40 6.57 -19.67
CA GLY A 295 30.23 5.43 -20.58
C GLY A 295 30.27 4.11 -19.83
N TRP A 296 30.22 3.01 -20.58
CA TRP A 296 30.30 1.64 -20.08
C TRP A 296 31.73 1.11 -20.17
N ILE A 297 32.19 0.37 -19.16
CA ILE A 297 33.53 -0.24 -19.11
C ILE A 297 33.44 -1.72 -18.74
N TYR A 298 34.35 -2.52 -19.29
CA TYR A 298 34.47 -3.96 -19.04
C TYR A 298 35.94 -4.32 -18.81
N PRO A 299 36.47 -4.21 -17.58
CA PRO A 299 37.87 -4.51 -17.30
C PRO A 299 38.15 -6.02 -17.42
N THR A 300 39.17 -6.39 -18.19
CA THR A 300 39.62 -7.80 -18.33
C THR A 300 40.90 -8.08 -17.54
N ALA A 301 41.55 -7.04 -17.04
CA ALA A 301 42.64 -7.10 -16.07
C ALA A 301 42.50 -5.98 -15.05
N THR A 302 43.11 -6.16 -13.86
CA THR A 302 43.12 -5.11 -12.84
C THR A 302 43.75 -3.84 -13.40
N PRO A 303 43.03 -2.70 -13.42
CA PRO A 303 43.57 -1.46 -13.96
C PRO A 303 44.81 -1.00 -13.19
N ALA A 304 45.79 -0.49 -13.91
CA ALA A 304 46.95 0.14 -13.30
C ALA A 304 46.55 1.49 -12.65
N ALA A 305 47.40 1.98 -11.75
CA ALA A 305 47.25 3.35 -11.28
C ALA A 305 47.39 4.33 -12.47
N ARG A 306 46.57 5.38 -12.46
CA ARG A 306 46.49 6.41 -13.51
C ARG A 306 45.96 5.95 -14.88
N THR A 307 45.30 4.80 -14.98
CA THR A 307 44.65 4.37 -16.23
C THR A 307 43.51 5.32 -16.63
N GLY A 308 43.61 5.94 -17.81
CA GLY A 308 42.60 6.87 -18.31
C GLY A 308 41.40 6.17 -18.94
N LEU A 309 40.18 6.61 -18.62
CA LEU A 309 38.95 6.12 -19.24
C LEU A 309 38.43 7.09 -20.29
N PHE A 310 37.99 8.28 -19.87
CA PHE A 310 37.46 9.32 -20.76
C PHE A 310 38.02 10.66 -20.31
N GLY A 311 38.55 11.48 -21.21
CA GLY A 311 39.00 12.80 -20.79
C GLY A 311 40.08 13.42 -21.64
N GLN A 312 40.60 14.54 -21.17
CA GLN A 312 41.57 15.37 -21.84
C GLN A 312 42.56 15.87 -20.80
N ASN A 313 43.83 15.47 -20.93
CA ASN A 313 44.93 15.85 -20.02
C ASN A 313 44.99 17.37 -19.84
N ASP A 314 45.33 17.85 -18.65
CA ASP A 314 45.31 19.27 -18.25
C ASP A 314 43.91 19.94 -18.29
N CYS A 315 42.83 19.15 -18.34
CA CYS A 315 41.47 19.68 -18.32
C CYS A 315 40.51 18.81 -17.51
N VAL A 316 39.92 17.78 -18.10
CA VAL A 316 39.04 16.85 -17.37
C VAL A 316 39.63 15.47 -17.53
N GLU A 317 40.20 14.95 -16.46
CA GLU A 317 40.86 13.66 -16.42
C GLU A 317 39.99 12.70 -15.61
N PHE A 318 39.40 11.71 -16.27
CA PHE A 318 38.56 10.72 -15.61
C PHE A 318 39.06 9.30 -15.88
N GLY A 319 39.34 8.57 -14.81
CA GLY A 319 39.88 7.22 -14.89
C GLY A 319 40.25 6.63 -13.54
N PHE A 320 41.01 5.54 -13.55
CA PHE A 320 41.46 4.87 -12.34
C PHE A 320 42.68 5.57 -11.75
N ILE A 321 42.66 5.87 -10.45
CA ILE A 321 43.84 6.29 -9.69
C ILE A 321 44.48 5.12 -8.93
N THR A 322 43.68 4.09 -8.65
CA THR A 322 44.13 2.75 -8.21
C THR A 322 43.26 1.70 -8.91
N GLY A 323 43.63 0.41 -8.82
CA GLY A 323 42.84 -0.67 -9.42
C GLY A 323 41.40 -0.81 -8.90
N THR A 324 41.01 -0.09 -7.84
CA THR A 324 39.65 -0.11 -7.26
C THR A 324 39.05 1.27 -7.07
N THR A 325 39.72 2.34 -7.50
CA THR A 325 39.26 3.71 -7.22
C THR A 325 39.32 4.56 -8.47
N LEU A 326 38.17 5.13 -8.84
CA LEU A 326 38.08 6.15 -9.88
C LEU A 326 38.39 7.52 -9.31
N GLU A 327 39.04 8.35 -10.12
CA GLU A 327 39.30 9.75 -9.89
C GLU A 327 38.76 10.57 -11.06
N CYS A 328 38.17 11.72 -10.74
CA CYS A 328 37.93 12.80 -11.68
C CYS A 328 38.72 14.02 -11.20
N TRP A 329 39.72 14.43 -11.97
CA TRP A 329 40.57 15.58 -11.67
C TRP A 329 40.44 16.66 -12.73
N THR A 330 40.45 17.91 -12.27
CA THR A 330 40.54 19.08 -13.14
C THR A 330 41.45 20.15 -12.50
N PRO A 331 42.20 20.96 -13.27
CA PRO A 331 43.05 21.99 -12.71
C PRO A 331 42.27 23.11 -12.00
N GLY A 332 41.05 23.40 -12.47
CA GLY A 332 40.20 24.43 -11.87
C GLY A 332 39.36 23.95 -10.68
N GLY A 333 38.97 22.68 -10.66
CA GLY A 333 38.06 22.10 -9.68
C GLY A 333 38.68 21.13 -8.69
N GLY A 334 39.96 20.76 -8.85
CA GLY A 334 40.65 19.81 -7.98
C GLY A 334 40.31 18.34 -8.27
N SER A 335 40.68 17.44 -7.34
CA SER A 335 40.46 15.99 -7.43
C SER A 335 39.23 15.57 -6.63
N VAL A 336 38.46 14.62 -7.17
CA VAL A 336 37.49 13.80 -6.44
C VAL A 336 37.74 12.34 -6.72
N THR A 337 37.74 11.52 -5.67
CA THR A 337 37.80 10.06 -5.77
C THR A 337 36.47 9.43 -5.38
N ALA A 338 36.09 8.36 -6.07
CA ALA A 338 34.98 7.51 -5.65
C ALA A 338 35.34 6.69 -4.39
N VAL A 339 34.33 6.24 -3.64
CA VAL A 339 34.48 5.15 -2.66
C VAL A 339 35.06 3.93 -3.39
N PRO A 340 36.06 3.22 -2.80
CA PRO A 340 36.64 2.06 -3.44
C PRO A 340 35.59 1.03 -3.87
N TYR A 341 35.65 0.62 -5.14
CA TYR A 341 34.76 -0.34 -5.77
C TYR A 341 35.60 -1.44 -6.44
N PRO A 342 35.26 -2.73 -6.29
CA PRO A 342 36.15 -3.82 -6.68
C PRO A 342 36.32 -3.99 -8.21
N PHE A 343 35.44 -3.39 -9.02
CA PHE A 343 35.38 -3.57 -10.49
C PHE A 343 35.66 -5.02 -10.92
N PRO A 344 34.78 -5.97 -10.57
CA PRO A 344 34.97 -7.36 -10.91
C PRO A 344 35.33 -7.53 -12.39
N LEU A 345 36.40 -8.28 -12.64
CA LEU A 345 36.84 -8.52 -14.01
C LEU A 345 35.75 -9.23 -14.79
N ASN A 346 35.69 -8.93 -16.08
CA ASN A 346 34.74 -9.52 -17.00
C ASN A 346 33.27 -9.18 -16.69
N GLN A 347 33.03 -7.98 -16.15
CA GLN A 347 31.69 -7.42 -15.93
C GLN A 347 31.61 -5.98 -16.45
N TRP A 348 30.43 -5.62 -16.97
CA TRP A 348 30.14 -4.28 -17.46
C TRP A 348 29.75 -3.36 -16.31
N HIS A 349 30.31 -2.16 -16.27
CA HIS A 349 30.01 -1.12 -15.30
C HIS A 349 29.75 0.21 -16.01
N HIS A 350 28.75 0.95 -15.55
CA HIS A 350 28.48 2.31 -16.04
C HIS A 350 29.14 3.33 -15.14
N VAL A 351 30.00 4.19 -15.68
CA VAL A 351 30.79 5.14 -14.89
C VAL A 351 30.67 6.55 -15.44
N VAL A 352 30.41 7.53 -14.57
CA VAL A 352 30.14 8.92 -14.97
C VAL A 352 30.83 9.89 -14.02
N GLY A 353 31.55 10.87 -14.58
CA GLY A 353 32.03 12.07 -13.89
C GLY A 353 31.20 13.29 -14.29
N VAL A 354 30.68 14.04 -13.31
CA VAL A 354 29.82 15.21 -13.54
C VAL A 354 30.24 16.38 -12.67
N ALA A 355 30.22 17.59 -13.21
CA ALA A 355 30.56 18.81 -12.48
C ALA A 355 29.68 19.98 -12.88
N ASN A 356 29.29 20.81 -11.91
CA ASN A 356 28.27 21.87 -12.06
C ASN A 356 28.78 23.29 -11.75
N GLY A 357 30.10 23.47 -11.63
CA GLY A 357 30.74 24.73 -11.26
C GLY A 357 30.92 24.90 -9.74
N SER A 358 30.25 24.10 -8.92
CA SER A 358 30.38 24.11 -7.45
C SER A 358 31.14 22.91 -6.92
N ASN A 359 30.91 21.73 -7.50
CA ASN A 359 31.55 20.48 -7.12
C ASN A 359 31.73 19.55 -8.32
N ILE A 360 32.52 18.49 -8.12
CA ILE A 360 32.68 17.35 -9.01
C ILE A 360 32.10 16.12 -8.30
N ARG A 361 31.41 15.26 -9.03
CA ARG A 361 30.81 14.03 -8.52
C ARG A 361 31.11 12.85 -9.45
N ILE A 362 31.23 11.66 -8.88
CA ILE A 362 31.44 10.41 -9.62
C ILE A 362 30.29 9.46 -9.32
N PHE A 363 29.77 8.81 -10.36
CA PHE A 363 28.76 7.77 -10.27
C PHE A 363 29.31 6.44 -10.81
N ILE A 364 28.95 5.34 -10.15
CA ILE A 364 29.23 3.97 -10.57
C ILE A 364 27.89 3.22 -10.56
N ASP A 365 27.55 2.56 -11.66
CA ASP A 365 26.31 1.78 -11.83
C ASP A 365 25.05 2.58 -11.44
N GLY A 366 25.03 3.86 -11.84
CA GLY A 366 23.95 4.82 -11.58
C GLY A 366 23.89 5.37 -10.14
N GLN A 367 24.75 4.92 -9.23
CA GLN A 367 24.79 5.36 -7.84
C GLN A 367 25.90 6.39 -7.61
N LEU A 368 25.63 7.39 -6.77
CA LEU A 368 26.64 8.39 -6.39
C LEU A 368 27.75 7.71 -5.57
N ALA A 369 28.97 7.75 -6.09
CA ALA A 369 30.14 7.09 -5.50
C ALA A 369 31.15 8.07 -4.92
N GLY A 370 31.10 9.35 -5.27
CA GLY A 370 31.98 10.38 -4.70
C GLY A 370 31.51 11.79 -4.99
N THR A 371 31.82 12.72 -4.09
CA THR A 371 31.56 14.17 -4.25
C THR A 371 32.71 14.94 -3.61
N GLY A 372 33.15 16.01 -4.27
CA GLY A 372 34.18 16.90 -3.74
C GLY A 372 34.58 17.97 -4.75
N GLY A 373 35.86 18.34 -4.74
CA GLY A 373 36.37 19.43 -5.57
C GLY A 373 36.00 20.81 -5.02
N GLY A 374 36.49 21.85 -5.70
CA GLY A 374 36.24 23.25 -5.37
C GLY A 374 35.34 23.94 -6.40
N ALA A 375 34.66 25.00 -5.95
CA ALA A 375 33.90 25.86 -6.83
C ALA A 375 34.83 26.58 -7.82
N THR A 376 34.44 26.60 -9.09
CA THR A 376 35.19 27.25 -10.16
C THR A 376 34.28 27.66 -11.31
N ALA A 377 34.64 28.74 -12.00
CA ALA A 377 33.99 29.14 -13.24
C ALA A 377 34.59 28.45 -14.48
N ASN A 378 35.73 27.78 -14.33
CA ASN A 378 36.43 27.11 -15.43
C ASN A 378 37.18 25.89 -14.91
N TYR A 379 36.81 24.71 -15.38
CA TYR A 379 37.45 23.47 -14.97
C TYR A 379 38.82 23.24 -15.61
N GLY A 380 39.17 23.93 -16.71
CA GLY A 380 40.51 23.81 -17.30
C GLY A 380 40.54 24.15 -18.78
N SER A 381 41.71 24.03 -19.39
CA SER A 381 41.90 24.20 -20.84
C SER A 381 43.09 23.37 -21.26
N SER A 382 42.99 22.74 -22.43
CA SER A 382 44.01 21.79 -22.83
C SER A 382 44.21 21.77 -24.34
N THR A 383 45.46 21.56 -24.73
CA THR A 383 45.88 21.35 -26.12
C THR A 383 45.85 19.87 -26.52
N PHE A 384 45.59 18.97 -25.58
CA PHE A 384 45.45 17.54 -25.84
C PHE A 384 44.08 17.21 -26.43
N ASN A 385 43.97 16.05 -27.06
CA ASN A 385 42.70 15.53 -27.54
C ASN A 385 41.86 14.98 -26.39
N PHE A 386 40.54 15.05 -26.52
CA PHE A 386 39.67 14.18 -25.73
C PHE A 386 39.88 12.74 -26.19
N ASN A 387 40.35 11.88 -25.30
CA ASN A 387 40.66 10.48 -25.61
C ASN A 387 39.75 9.53 -24.82
N VAL A 388 39.62 8.30 -25.35
CA VAL A 388 38.93 7.17 -24.71
C VAL A 388 39.88 5.98 -24.60
N GLY A 389 39.99 5.39 -23.41
CA GLY A 389 40.77 4.17 -23.15
C GLY A 389 42.28 4.37 -22.93
N GLY A 390 42.75 5.62 -22.77
CA GLY A 390 44.15 5.96 -22.52
C GLY A 390 44.70 6.94 -23.57
N GLY A 391 45.99 6.82 -23.90
CA GLY A 391 46.61 7.64 -24.96
C GLY A 391 46.84 9.10 -24.57
N GLY A 392 46.88 9.38 -23.27
CA GLY A 392 47.20 10.70 -22.74
C GLY A 392 46.01 11.43 -22.09
N ILE A 393 45.28 10.75 -21.20
CA ILE A 393 44.14 11.32 -20.44
C ILE A 393 44.61 11.86 -19.09
N GLN A 394 45.42 11.11 -18.32
CA GLN A 394 45.96 11.52 -17.02
C GLN A 394 47.42 12.00 -17.10
N ASP A 395 48.07 11.78 -18.23
CA ASP A 395 49.44 12.19 -18.51
C ASP A 395 49.54 12.56 -20.00
N GLY A 396 50.64 13.15 -20.46
CA GLY A 396 50.78 13.54 -21.87
C GLY A 396 50.79 12.36 -22.87
N THR A 397 51.05 11.13 -22.41
CA THR A 397 51.02 9.87 -23.20
C THR A 397 50.80 8.66 -22.27
N GLY A 398 50.43 7.49 -22.80
CA GLY A 398 50.40 6.23 -22.05
C GLY A 398 49.08 5.94 -21.31
N ASN A 399 49.16 5.12 -20.26
CA ASN A 399 48.06 4.78 -19.32
C ASN A 399 46.82 4.14 -19.95
N PHE A 400 47.02 3.06 -20.68
CA PHE A 400 45.99 2.39 -21.46
C PHE A 400 45.10 1.48 -20.62
N PHE A 401 43.81 1.44 -20.97
CA PHE A 401 42.82 0.55 -20.38
C PHE A 401 42.94 -0.85 -20.99
N ASN A 402 42.77 -1.89 -20.17
CA ASN A 402 42.74 -3.28 -20.60
C ASN A 402 41.32 -3.84 -20.40
N GLY A 403 40.57 -3.96 -21.49
CA GLY A 403 39.15 -4.27 -21.43
C GLY A 403 38.37 -3.69 -22.61
N GLN A 404 37.04 -3.64 -22.49
CA GLN A 404 36.17 -3.01 -23.49
C GLN A 404 35.57 -1.72 -22.93
N ILE A 405 35.27 -0.78 -23.83
CA ILE A 405 34.57 0.47 -23.51
C ILE A 405 33.44 0.63 -24.50
N ASP A 406 32.28 1.09 -24.03
CA ASP A 406 31.11 1.31 -24.87
C ASP A 406 30.35 2.60 -24.51
N GLU A 407 29.57 3.13 -25.45
CA GLU A 407 28.61 4.23 -25.26
C GLU A 407 29.15 5.50 -24.56
N VAL A 408 30.26 6.03 -25.06
CA VAL A 408 30.91 7.20 -24.45
C VAL A 408 30.16 8.50 -24.79
N VAL A 409 29.75 9.22 -23.75
CA VAL A 409 28.99 10.48 -23.84
C VAL A 409 29.75 11.65 -23.24
N VAL A 410 29.59 12.83 -23.84
CA VAL A 410 30.12 14.11 -23.35
C VAL A 410 29.04 15.19 -23.41
N TYR A 411 28.83 15.90 -22.31
CA TYR A 411 27.92 17.04 -22.21
C TYR A 411 28.68 18.27 -21.71
N HIS A 412 28.33 19.45 -22.21
CA HIS A 412 28.78 20.75 -21.68
C HIS A 412 27.87 21.29 -20.56
N ARG A 413 27.11 20.39 -19.92
CA ARG A 413 26.24 20.66 -18.78
C ARG A 413 26.39 19.54 -17.76
N ALA A 414 26.02 19.83 -16.52
CA ALA A 414 25.85 18.78 -15.52
C ALA A 414 24.53 18.04 -15.78
N LEU A 415 24.57 16.72 -15.89
CA LEU A 415 23.37 15.89 -15.81
C LEU A 415 22.89 15.81 -14.36
N SER A 416 21.57 15.74 -14.18
CA SER A 416 20.94 15.45 -12.90
C SER A 416 21.10 13.97 -12.51
N ASP A 417 20.90 13.66 -11.23
CA ASP A 417 21.01 12.29 -10.71
C ASP A 417 20.00 11.36 -11.41
N THR A 418 18.80 11.86 -11.69
CA THR A 418 17.76 11.14 -12.45
C THR A 418 18.19 10.85 -13.88
N GLU A 419 18.81 11.81 -14.58
CA GLU A 419 19.33 11.58 -15.94
C GLU A 419 20.46 10.54 -15.95
N ILE A 420 21.39 10.59 -14.98
CA ILE A 420 22.50 9.63 -14.86
C ILE A 420 21.98 8.22 -14.53
N GLN A 421 21.02 8.12 -13.60
CA GLN A 421 20.34 6.86 -13.31
C GLN A 421 19.57 6.36 -14.55
N GLY A 422 18.93 7.25 -15.30
CA GLY A 422 18.26 6.92 -16.56
C GLY A 422 19.21 6.28 -17.58
N LEU A 423 20.42 6.81 -17.74
CA LEU A 423 21.44 6.25 -18.65
C LEU A 423 21.91 4.85 -18.21
N TYR A 424 22.14 4.61 -16.91
CA TYR A 424 22.50 3.28 -16.41
C TYR A 424 21.36 2.28 -16.59
N ARG A 425 20.15 2.70 -16.22
CA ARG A 425 18.94 1.90 -16.28
C ARG A 425 18.53 1.60 -17.73
N ALA A 426 18.79 2.49 -18.66
CA ALA A 426 18.57 2.27 -20.09
C ALA A 426 19.39 1.09 -20.62
N GLY A 427 20.57 0.81 -20.06
CA GLY A 427 21.46 -0.27 -20.54
C GLY A 427 21.18 -1.60 -19.85
N THR A 428 20.76 -1.53 -18.59
CA THR A 428 20.37 -2.70 -17.78
C THR A 428 18.88 -3.07 -17.89
N ASN A 429 18.08 -2.24 -18.58
CA ASN A 429 16.61 -2.25 -18.54
C ASN A 429 16.00 -2.08 -17.14
N ALA A 430 16.59 -1.22 -16.30
CA ALA A 430 16.11 -0.92 -14.96
C ALA A 430 15.21 0.36 -14.83
N SER A 431 14.76 0.97 -15.93
CA SER A 431 13.62 1.91 -15.90
C SER A 431 13.06 2.23 -17.28
N GLY A 432 11.81 1.80 -17.46
CA GLY A 432 10.96 2.08 -18.61
C GLY A 432 9.81 1.08 -18.67
N GLY A 433 9.11 0.90 -17.54
CA GLY A 433 7.82 0.18 -17.39
C GLY A 433 7.47 -0.92 -18.39
N SER A 434 8.24 -2.01 -18.45
CA SER A 434 7.79 -3.26 -19.07
C SER A 434 7.93 -4.39 -18.07
N ALA A 435 6.88 -5.19 -17.89
CA ALA A 435 6.91 -6.25 -16.89
C ALA A 435 7.81 -7.44 -17.28
N LYS A 436 8.37 -7.45 -18.50
CA LYS A 436 9.46 -8.34 -18.92
C LYS A 436 10.66 -8.30 -17.97
N ALA A 437 10.95 -7.16 -17.34
CA ALA A 437 12.03 -7.04 -16.35
C ALA A 437 11.83 -7.94 -15.11
N PHE A 438 10.61 -8.40 -14.87
CA PHE A 438 10.25 -9.28 -13.77
C PHE A 438 10.01 -10.74 -14.21
N VAL A 439 10.06 -11.03 -15.51
CA VAL A 439 9.99 -12.40 -16.05
C VAL A 439 11.37 -13.05 -15.95
N ARG A 440 11.45 -14.10 -15.12
CA ARG A 440 12.64 -14.91 -14.86
C ARG A 440 12.45 -16.38 -15.26
N THR A 441 11.21 -16.86 -15.28
CA THR A 441 10.82 -18.15 -15.84
C THR A 441 9.83 -17.92 -16.97
N ASP A 442 10.27 -18.12 -18.20
CA ASP A 442 9.43 -17.92 -19.39
C ASP A 442 8.51 -19.14 -19.62
N VAL A 443 7.20 -18.89 -19.71
CA VAL A 443 6.19 -19.92 -20.01
C VAL A 443 5.44 -19.67 -21.32
N GLY A 444 5.84 -18.69 -22.12
CA GLY A 444 5.11 -18.22 -23.29
C GLY A 444 4.89 -19.29 -24.34
N THR A 445 5.91 -20.11 -24.63
CA THR A 445 5.77 -21.23 -25.58
C THR A 445 4.77 -22.29 -25.10
N ALA A 446 4.60 -22.45 -23.79
CA ALA A 446 3.73 -23.47 -23.20
C ALA A 446 2.31 -22.96 -22.89
N MET A 447 2.14 -21.65 -22.68
CA MET A 447 0.89 -21.04 -22.20
C MET A 447 0.20 -20.17 -23.25
N SER A 448 0.94 -19.32 -23.99
CA SER A 448 0.35 -18.37 -24.93
C SER A 448 -0.43 -19.09 -26.04
N ASN A 449 -1.64 -18.63 -26.31
CA ASN A 449 -2.63 -19.22 -27.22
C ASN A 449 -3.05 -20.66 -26.86
N ILE A 450 -2.70 -21.16 -25.67
CA ILE A 450 -2.95 -22.54 -25.23
C ILE A 450 -3.82 -22.56 -23.97
N ASN A 451 -3.44 -21.81 -22.94
CA ASN A 451 -4.14 -21.78 -21.66
C ASN A 451 -4.16 -20.37 -21.06
N ALA A 452 -5.24 -20.02 -20.37
CA ALA A 452 -5.38 -18.74 -19.69
C ALA A 452 -4.76 -18.73 -18.28
N SER A 453 -4.18 -19.85 -17.82
CA SER A 453 -3.64 -19.96 -16.47
C SER A 453 -2.32 -20.73 -16.40
N ALA A 454 -1.58 -20.49 -15.32
CA ALA A 454 -0.44 -21.30 -14.89
C ALA A 454 -0.53 -21.60 -13.40
N TYR A 455 -0.09 -22.79 -13.00
CA TYR A 455 0.05 -23.20 -11.61
C TYR A 455 1.50 -23.07 -11.16
N LEU A 456 1.72 -22.39 -10.04
CA LEU A 456 3.02 -22.16 -9.43
C LEU A 456 3.04 -22.77 -8.03
N ARG A 457 4.16 -23.38 -7.65
CA ARG A 457 4.43 -23.89 -6.29
C ARG A 457 5.81 -23.46 -5.84
N ILE A 458 5.87 -22.72 -4.72
CA ILE A 458 7.09 -22.16 -4.16
C ILE A 458 7.24 -22.68 -2.72
N PRO A 459 8.19 -23.60 -2.46
CA PRO A 459 8.42 -24.11 -1.11
C PRO A 459 9.17 -23.10 -0.24
N PHE A 460 8.83 -23.06 1.05
CA PHE A 460 9.56 -22.31 2.06
C PHE A 460 9.54 -23.06 3.40
N THR A 461 10.39 -22.70 4.35
CA THR A 461 10.53 -23.42 5.63
C THR A 461 10.19 -22.52 6.80
N ILE A 462 9.37 -23.04 7.72
CA ILE A 462 9.04 -22.42 9.00
C ILE A 462 9.30 -23.44 10.10
N THR A 463 10.26 -23.17 10.99
CA THR A 463 10.60 -24.10 12.07
C THR A 463 9.53 -24.10 13.17
N GLU A 464 9.09 -22.90 13.58
CA GLU A 464 8.18 -22.69 14.72
C GLU A 464 6.96 -21.88 14.27
N PRO A 465 5.94 -22.49 13.65
CA PRO A 465 4.79 -21.76 13.11
C PRO A 465 3.96 -21.07 14.20
N THR A 466 4.01 -21.56 15.44
CA THR A 466 3.33 -20.92 16.59
C THR A 466 3.89 -19.54 16.94
N ASN A 467 5.10 -19.21 16.48
CA ASN A 467 5.71 -17.91 16.69
C ASN A 467 5.41 -16.92 15.56
N VAL A 468 4.77 -17.36 14.46
CA VAL A 468 4.44 -16.47 13.34
C VAL A 468 3.22 -15.64 13.70
N SER A 469 3.40 -14.32 13.82
CA SER A 469 2.33 -13.37 14.11
C SER A 469 1.63 -12.89 12.85
N GLN A 470 2.36 -12.74 11.74
CA GLN A 470 1.84 -12.24 10.47
C GLN A 470 2.64 -12.76 9.29
N LEU A 471 1.95 -13.02 8.19
CA LEU A 471 2.50 -13.20 6.85
C LEU A 471 2.13 -11.99 6.00
N THR A 472 3.08 -11.50 5.20
CA THR A 472 2.84 -10.47 4.19
C THR A 472 3.22 -11.03 2.83
N LEU A 473 2.21 -11.26 1.98
CA LEU A 473 2.37 -11.69 0.60
C LEU A 473 2.32 -10.46 -0.31
N ARG A 474 3.35 -10.25 -1.12
CA ARG A 474 3.36 -9.24 -2.18
C ARG A 474 3.34 -9.95 -3.52
N VAL A 475 2.40 -9.62 -4.40
CA VAL A 475 2.31 -10.23 -5.72
C VAL A 475 2.31 -9.15 -6.78
N ARG A 476 3.28 -9.22 -7.68
CA ARG A 476 3.24 -8.55 -8.97
C ARG A 476 2.61 -9.50 -9.96
N HIS A 477 1.49 -9.12 -10.55
CA HIS A 477 0.74 -9.99 -11.44
C HIS A 477 0.15 -9.25 -12.62
N ASP A 478 0.07 -9.97 -13.73
CA ASP A 478 -0.74 -9.61 -14.88
C ASP A 478 -2.14 -10.17 -14.70
N ASP A 479 -3.15 -9.35 -14.97
CA ASP A 479 -4.57 -9.68 -14.89
C ASP A 479 -5.10 -10.19 -13.54
N GLY A 480 -4.81 -11.42 -13.13
CA GLY A 480 -5.34 -11.97 -11.89
C GLY A 480 -4.59 -13.18 -11.33
N PHE A 481 -4.93 -13.52 -10.09
CA PHE A 481 -4.43 -14.73 -9.44
C PHE A 481 -5.30 -15.18 -8.27
N ALA A 482 -5.11 -16.43 -7.86
CA ALA A 482 -5.52 -16.95 -6.55
C ALA A 482 -4.33 -17.64 -5.87
N ALA A 483 -4.02 -17.26 -4.64
CA ALA A 483 -2.88 -17.73 -3.86
C ALA A 483 -3.31 -18.54 -2.65
N PHE A 484 -2.56 -19.59 -2.35
CA PHE A 484 -2.82 -20.56 -1.30
C PHE A 484 -1.56 -20.81 -0.48
N ILE A 485 -1.70 -20.98 0.83
CA ILE A 485 -0.66 -21.53 1.68
C ILE A 485 -1.14 -22.90 2.16
N ASN A 486 -0.38 -23.95 1.81
CA ASN A 486 -0.67 -25.33 2.20
C ASN A 486 -2.11 -25.80 1.84
N GLY A 487 -2.68 -25.27 0.76
CA GLY A 487 -4.04 -25.59 0.29
C GLY A 487 -5.15 -24.68 0.83
N THR A 488 -4.85 -23.78 1.77
CA THR A 488 -5.80 -22.74 2.23
C THR A 488 -5.63 -21.48 1.39
N GLU A 489 -6.71 -20.96 0.79
CA GLU A 489 -6.67 -19.70 0.03
C GLU A 489 -6.39 -18.52 0.97
N VAL A 490 -5.47 -17.64 0.57
CA VAL A 490 -5.01 -16.50 1.39
C VAL A 490 -5.13 -15.16 0.70
N ALA A 491 -5.16 -15.14 -0.64
CA ALA A 491 -5.28 -13.92 -1.42
C ALA A 491 -5.86 -14.23 -2.81
N ARG A 492 -6.64 -13.29 -3.37
CA ARG A 492 -7.19 -13.38 -4.72
C ARG A 492 -7.35 -12.00 -5.34
N VAL A 493 -7.04 -11.87 -6.62
CA VAL A 493 -7.28 -10.67 -7.42
C VAL A 493 -7.80 -11.10 -8.78
N ASN A 494 -8.90 -10.50 -9.24
CA ASN A 494 -9.52 -10.78 -10.54
C ASN A 494 -9.75 -12.29 -10.84
N ALA A 495 -9.79 -13.14 -9.81
CA ALA A 495 -10.08 -14.56 -9.97
C ALA A 495 -11.60 -14.80 -10.03
N PRO A 496 -12.09 -15.72 -10.87
CA PRO A 496 -13.51 -16.06 -10.91
C PRO A 496 -13.97 -16.67 -9.58
N ALA A 497 -15.29 -16.64 -9.33
CA ALA A 497 -15.86 -17.19 -8.08
C ALA A 497 -15.53 -18.68 -7.87
N SER A 498 -15.45 -19.44 -8.96
CA SER A 498 -15.01 -20.84 -8.96
C SER A 498 -13.77 -21.00 -9.84
N LEU A 499 -12.73 -21.62 -9.29
CA LEU A 499 -11.48 -21.92 -10.00
C LEU A 499 -11.56 -23.29 -10.68
N ASN A 500 -11.35 -23.29 -11.99
CA ASN A 500 -11.05 -24.46 -12.81
C ASN A 500 -9.60 -24.38 -13.26
N PHE A 501 -9.06 -25.49 -13.76
CA PHE A 501 -7.65 -25.56 -14.15
C PHE A 501 -7.26 -24.50 -15.19
N ASN A 502 -8.16 -24.18 -16.13
CA ASN A 502 -7.98 -23.19 -17.20
C ASN A 502 -8.83 -21.93 -17.00
N SER A 503 -9.15 -21.56 -15.76
CA SER A 503 -9.86 -20.31 -15.48
C SER A 503 -9.12 -19.12 -16.06
N ALA A 504 -9.88 -18.13 -16.52
CA ALA A 504 -9.39 -16.82 -16.94
C ALA A 504 -9.67 -15.77 -15.85
N ALA A 505 -8.90 -14.69 -15.85
CA ALA A 505 -9.15 -13.53 -15.01
C ALA A 505 -10.45 -12.81 -15.41
N THR A 506 -11.11 -12.16 -14.45
CA THR A 506 -12.37 -11.45 -14.64
C THR A 506 -12.20 -10.00 -15.11
N ASN A 507 -11.00 -9.44 -14.96
CA ASN A 507 -10.60 -8.09 -15.38
C ASN A 507 -9.10 -8.08 -15.67
N THR A 508 -8.66 -7.04 -16.38
CA THR A 508 -7.23 -6.79 -16.59
C THR A 508 -6.59 -6.10 -15.39
N HIS A 509 -5.29 -6.31 -15.21
CA HIS A 509 -4.48 -5.68 -14.16
C HIS A 509 -3.06 -5.47 -14.64
N SER A 510 -2.45 -4.33 -14.30
CA SER A 510 -1.11 -4.02 -14.78
C SER A 510 -0.06 -4.91 -14.12
N PRO A 511 0.85 -5.53 -14.90
CA PRO A 511 1.94 -6.33 -14.35
C PRO A 511 3.06 -5.48 -13.73
N LEU A 512 2.89 -4.16 -13.68
CA LEU A 512 3.82 -3.22 -13.05
C LEU A 512 3.46 -2.88 -11.59
N SER A 513 2.21 -3.04 -11.19
CA SER A 513 1.75 -2.85 -9.81
C SER A 513 2.07 -4.07 -8.94
N VAL A 514 2.14 -3.83 -7.63
CA VAL A 514 2.34 -4.87 -6.62
C VAL A 514 1.19 -4.79 -5.64
N ASP A 515 0.44 -5.87 -5.51
CA ASP A 515 -0.59 -6.00 -4.48
C ASP A 515 0.01 -6.63 -3.23
N GLU A 516 -0.32 -6.06 -2.05
CA GLU A 516 0.12 -6.55 -0.74
C GLU A 516 -1.06 -7.11 0.06
N PHE A 517 -0.86 -8.29 0.65
CA PHE A 517 -1.84 -9.00 1.47
C PHE A 517 -1.21 -9.37 2.81
N ARG A 518 -1.95 -9.15 3.89
CA ARG A 518 -1.50 -9.48 5.26
C ARG A 518 -2.48 -10.47 5.89
N PHE A 519 -1.98 -11.56 6.46
CA PHE A 519 -2.80 -12.62 7.06
C PHE A 519 -2.05 -13.37 8.18
N GLY A 520 -2.78 -14.10 9.03
CA GLY A 520 -2.20 -14.87 10.13
C GLY A 520 -1.54 -16.19 9.68
N GLY A 521 -0.77 -16.83 10.57
CA GLY A 521 -0.02 -18.06 10.27
C GLY A 521 -0.72 -19.40 10.54
N ALA A 522 -2.04 -19.42 10.78
CA ALA A 522 -2.76 -20.61 11.28
C ALA A 522 -2.68 -21.85 10.37
N MET A 523 -2.44 -21.65 9.08
CA MET A 523 -2.30 -22.71 8.08
C MET A 523 -0.87 -23.28 7.96
N LEU A 524 0.10 -22.66 8.64
CA LEU A 524 1.49 -23.09 8.61
C LEU A 524 1.69 -24.38 9.41
N VAL A 525 2.58 -25.23 8.91
CA VAL A 525 3.02 -26.44 9.60
C VAL A 525 4.51 -26.35 9.92
N PRO A 526 5.00 -27.02 10.98
CA PRO A 526 6.43 -27.11 11.23
C PRO A 526 7.15 -27.77 10.05
N GLY A 527 8.25 -27.17 9.59
CA GLY A 527 9.03 -27.63 8.44
C GLY A 527 8.63 -26.98 7.11
N THR A 528 8.49 -27.80 6.07
CA THR A 528 8.23 -27.32 4.70
C THR A 528 6.78 -26.92 4.52
N ASN A 529 6.59 -25.69 4.05
CA ASN A 529 5.32 -25.10 3.65
C ASN A 529 5.40 -24.77 2.15
N VAL A 530 4.25 -24.54 1.51
CA VAL A 530 4.18 -24.21 0.08
C VAL A 530 3.25 -23.01 -0.14
N LEU A 531 3.75 -21.99 -0.82
CA LEU A 531 2.94 -20.98 -1.49
C LEU A 531 2.58 -21.51 -2.88
N ALA A 532 1.30 -21.76 -3.11
CA ALA A 532 0.77 -22.17 -4.39
C ALA A 532 -0.01 -21.00 -5.02
N ILE A 533 0.17 -20.72 -6.30
CA ILE A 533 -0.52 -19.63 -7.00
C ILE A 533 -1.07 -20.14 -8.33
N GLN A 534 -2.36 -19.93 -8.57
CA GLN A 534 -2.93 -20.00 -9.91
C GLN A 534 -2.90 -18.59 -10.48
N GLY A 535 -1.96 -18.31 -11.38
CA GLY A 535 -1.95 -17.08 -12.17
C GLY A 535 -2.93 -17.18 -13.32
N LEU A 536 -3.56 -16.07 -13.68
CA LEU A 536 -4.68 -15.99 -14.61
C LEU A 536 -4.47 -14.82 -15.57
N ASN A 537 -4.58 -15.05 -16.87
CA ASN A 537 -4.82 -14.04 -17.89
C ASN A 537 -6.31 -13.91 -18.17
N VAL A 538 -6.75 -12.77 -18.71
CA VAL A 538 -8.14 -12.61 -19.16
C VAL A 538 -8.48 -13.50 -20.36
N ALA A 539 -7.49 -13.92 -21.15
CA ALA A 539 -7.67 -14.90 -22.21
C ALA A 539 -6.43 -15.77 -22.46
N ALA A 540 -6.61 -16.93 -23.11
CA ALA A 540 -5.48 -17.78 -23.49
C ALA A 540 -4.57 -17.12 -24.54
N ASN A 541 -5.13 -16.25 -25.39
CA ASN A 541 -4.39 -15.52 -26.41
C ASN A 541 -3.91 -14.14 -25.93
N ASP A 542 -3.81 -13.94 -24.62
CA ASP A 542 -3.24 -12.71 -24.08
C ASP A 542 -1.81 -12.47 -24.54
N GLU A 543 -1.47 -11.20 -24.70
CA GLU A 543 -0.16 -10.78 -25.19
C GLU A 543 0.91 -10.87 -24.12
N ASP A 544 0.54 -10.83 -22.84
CA ASP A 544 1.40 -10.93 -21.67
C ASP A 544 0.87 -11.84 -20.56
N PHE A 545 1.76 -12.19 -19.62
CA PHE A 545 1.49 -12.90 -18.37
C PHE A 545 2.63 -12.62 -17.39
N LEU A 546 2.33 -12.42 -16.11
CA LEU A 546 3.32 -12.34 -15.05
C LEU A 546 2.74 -12.80 -13.71
N ILE A 547 3.52 -13.57 -12.96
CA ILE A 547 3.36 -13.79 -11.52
C ILE A 547 4.74 -13.77 -10.86
N ALA A 548 4.99 -12.78 -10.01
CA ALA A 548 6.18 -12.70 -9.15
C ALA A 548 5.75 -12.39 -7.72
N ALA A 549 6.08 -13.28 -6.78
CA ALA A 549 5.60 -13.17 -5.39
C ALA A 549 6.75 -13.03 -4.38
N ASP A 550 6.63 -12.14 -3.41
CA ASP A 550 7.46 -12.12 -2.21
C ASP A 550 6.62 -12.52 -0.99
N LEU A 551 7.19 -13.30 -0.08
CA LEU A 551 6.54 -13.67 1.18
C LEU A 551 7.44 -13.29 2.35
N ILE A 552 6.92 -12.46 3.23
CA ILE A 552 7.59 -11.98 4.44
C ILE A 552 6.87 -12.58 5.64
N VAL A 553 7.64 -13.17 6.56
CA VAL A 553 7.16 -13.76 7.80
C VAL A 553 7.58 -12.86 8.96
N ALA A 554 6.61 -12.39 9.73
CA ALA A 554 6.84 -11.76 11.03
C ALA A 554 6.77 -12.85 12.11
N SER A 555 7.90 -13.11 12.77
CA SER A 555 7.99 -14.09 13.86
C SER A 555 8.31 -13.41 15.18
N ALA A 556 7.55 -13.71 16.23
CA ALA A 556 7.82 -13.26 17.59
C ALA A 556 9.21 -13.74 18.07
N LEU A 557 10.09 -12.79 18.42
CA LEU A 557 11.26 -13.06 19.25
C LEU A 557 10.74 -13.25 20.67
N GLY A 558 10.86 -14.47 21.21
CA GLY A 558 10.19 -14.85 22.46
C GLY A 558 10.31 -13.85 23.64
N ALA A 559 9.30 -13.85 24.50
CA ALA A 559 9.20 -13.29 25.87
C ALA A 559 9.77 -11.88 26.18
N GLY A 560 10.12 -11.06 25.18
CA GLY A 560 10.44 -9.65 25.36
C GLY A 560 9.29 -8.76 24.88
N SER A 561 8.63 -8.06 25.79
CA SER A 561 7.59 -7.09 25.43
C SER A 561 8.19 -5.71 25.19
N ALA A 562 7.76 -5.04 24.12
CA ALA A 562 8.21 -3.70 23.75
C ALA A 562 7.03 -2.84 23.26
N PRO A 563 7.11 -1.51 23.37
CA PRO A 563 6.19 -0.60 22.70
C PRO A 563 6.19 -0.78 21.17
N LEU A 564 5.04 -1.07 20.56
CA LEU A 564 4.82 -1.33 19.13
C LEU A 564 3.54 -0.65 18.64
N PHE A 565 3.45 -0.44 17.32
CA PHE A 565 2.24 0.04 16.63
C PHE A 565 1.38 -1.12 16.15
N PHE A 566 0.04 -0.98 16.25
CA PHE A 566 -0.92 -1.97 15.77
C PHE A 566 -1.90 -1.32 14.79
N THR A 567 -1.89 -1.81 13.54
CA THR A 567 -2.85 -1.38 12.51
C THR A 567 -4.23 -2.03 12.64
N VAL A 568 -4.34 -3.00 13.56
CA VAL A 568 -5.60 -3.61 13.99
C VAL A 568 -5.59 -3.56 15.51
N PRO A 569 -6.11 -2.47 16.12
CA PRO A 569 -6.15 -2.34 17.57
C PRO A 569 -6.95 -3.47 18.22
N SER A 570 -6.62 -3.84 19.45
CA SER A 570 -7.19 -4.99 20.17
C SER A 570 -7.82 -4.67 21.52
N PRO A 571 -8.69 -3.64 21.64
CA PRO A 571 -9.28 -3.27 22.92
C PRO A 571 -10.07 -4.43 23.54
N GLY A 572 -9.80 -4.71 24.82
CA GLY A 572 -10.33 -5.80 25.61
C GLY A 572 -9.66 -7.15 25.39
N ALA A 573 -8.56 -7.22 24.62
CA ALA A 573 -7.93 -8.47 24.21
C ALA A 573 -6.39 -8.36 24.19
N PRO A 574 -5.65 -9.50 24.16
CA PRO A 574 -4.20 -9.46 24.06
C PRO A 574 -3.72 -8.83 22.74
N ASN A 575 -2.78 -7.90 22.84
CA ASN A 575 -2.04 -7.37 21.69
C ASN A 575 -1.31 -8.51 20.95
N THR A 576 -1.61 -8.69 19.67
CA THR A 576 -0.94 -9.69 18.83
C THR A 576 -0.15 -9.02 17.71
N GLY A 577 1.14 -9.37 17.60
CA GLY A 577 2.04 -8.78 16.59
C GLY A 577 2.49 -7.35 16.93
N GLY A 578 2.45 -6.49 15.92
CA GLY A 578 2.86 -5.08 16.00
C GLY A 578 4.11 -4.75 15.18
N VAL A 579 4.22 -3.51 14.74
CA VAL A 579 5.34 -2.98 13.96
C VAL A 579 6.13 -1.98 14.79
N ALA A 580 7.45 -2.16 14.89
CA ALA A 580 8.30 -1.28 15.67
C ALA A 580 8.43 0.11 15.05
N ASN A 581 8.43 0.22 13.71
CA ASN A 581 8.43 1.49 12.98
C ASN A 581 7.50 1.38 11.75
N PRO A 582 6.28 1.95 11.78
CA PRO A 582 5.36 1.94 10.64
C PRO A 582 5.72 2.94 9.53
N GLY A 583 6.86 3.66 9.65
CA GLY A 583 7.18 4.83 8.82
C GLY A 583 6.54 6.10 9.38
N PRO A 584 6.67 7.26 8.69
CA PRO A 584 6.13 8.53 9.16
C PRO A 584 4.61 8.50 9.41
N ALA A 585 4.12 9.14 10.47
CA ALA A 585 2.67 9.22 10.71
C ALA A 585 2.04 10.28 9.79
N ILE A 586 0.95 9.89 9.10
CA ILE A 586 0.20 10.75 8.18
C ILE A 586 -1.10 11.15 8.89
N LEU A 587 -1.28 12.45 9.10
CA LEU A 587 -2.32 13.05 9.93
C LEU A 587 -3.02 14.19 9.17
N ASP A 588 -4.20 14.58 9.63
CA ASP A 588 -4.90 15.81 9.22
C ASP A 588 -4.97 16.01 7.71
N LEU A 589 -5.21 14.94 6.95
CA LEU A 589 -5.32 15.03 5.51
C LEU A 589 -6.59 15.80 5.12
N THR A 590 -6.42 16.86 4.35
CA THR A 590 -7.52 17.69 3.83
C THR A 590 -7.35 17.98 2.35
N HIS A 591 -8.44 18.40 1.70
CA HIS A 591 -8.39 18.89 0.33
C HIS A 591 -9.30 20.11 0.14
N SER A 592 -8.97 20.92 -0.87
CA SER A 592 -9.77 22.08 -1.26
C SER A 592 -9.68 22.30 -2.77
N PRO A 593 -10.79 22.68 -3.43
CA PRO A 593 -12.16 22.76 -2.88
C PRO A 593 -12.74 21.37 -2.58
N ASN A 594 -13.74 21.30 -1.70
CA ASN A 594 -14.37 20.01 -1.37
C ASN A 594 -15.01 19.35 -2.60
N VAL A 595 -15.64 20.15 -3.47
CA VAL A 595 -16.17 19.75 -4.79
C VAL A 595 -15.60 20.72 -5.84
N PRO A 596 -14.53 20.35 -6.56
CA PRO A 596 -13.92 21.19 -7.59
C PRO A 596 -14.82 21.35 -8.81
N LYS A 597 -14.81 22.53 -9.43
CA LYS A 597 -15.31 22.70 -10.81
C LYS A 597 -14.28 22.18 -11.81
N ASP A 598 -14.70 21.94 -13.05
CA ASP A 598 -13.82 21.48 -14.14
C ASP A 598 -12.67 22.42 -14.51
N PHE A 599 -12.67 23.66 -14.01
CA PHE A 599 -11.59 24.64 -14.17
C PHE A 599 -10.82 24.93 -12.87
N GLN A 600 -10.97 24.09 -11.84
CA GLN A 600 -10.31 24.25 -10.54
C GLN A 600 -9.38 23.09 -10.23
N ASP A 601 -8.15 23.44 -9.84
CA ASP A 601 -7.22 22.47 -9.26
C ASP A 601 -7.75 21.97 -7.91
N VAL A 602 -7.40 20.73 -7.56
CA VAL A 602 -7.61 20.19 -6.20
C VAL A 602 -6.29 20.25 -5.46
N THR A 603 -6.23 21.06 -4.42
CA THR A 603 -5.08 21.07 -3.50
C THR A 603 -5.33 20.04 -2.40
N VAL A 604 -4.37 19.15 -2.18
CA VAL A 604 -4.38 18.13 -1.12
C VAL A 604 -3.23 18.42 -0.17
N THR A 605 -3.53 18.49 1.12
CA THR A 605 -2.53 18.67 2.18
C THR A 605 -2.63 17.58 3.22
N ALA A 606 -1.52 17.26 3.88
CA ALA A 606 -1.49 16.36 5.01
C ALA A 606 -0.35 16.74 5.96
N ARG A 607 -0.57 16.64 7.27
CA ARG A 607 0.51 16.76 8.24
C ARG A 607 1.26 15.43 8.30
N ILE A 608 2.58 15.47 8.07
CA ILE A 608 3.45 14.29 8.09
C ILE A 608 4.45 14.47 9.22
N THR A 609 4.43 13.57 10.19
CA THR A 609 5.33 13.62 11.35
C THR A 609 6.32 12.45 11.31
N PRO A 610 7.63 12.69 11.53
CA PRO A 610 8.60 11.61 11.72
C PRO A 610 8.22 10.77 12.93
N THR A 611 8.15 9.44 12.77
CA THR A 611 7.90 8.54 13.90
C THR A 611 9.18 8.28 14.69
N PHE A 612 10.26 7.88 14.00
CA PHE A 612 11.59 7.67 14.60
C PHE A 612 12.76 8.17 13.76
N ALA A 613 12.56 8.36 12.45
CA ALA A 613 13.58 8.80 11.53
C ALA A 613 13.04 9.94 10.65
N PRO A 614 13.89 10.91 10.25
CA PRO A 614 13.49 12.01 9.39
C PRO A 614 12.76 11.55 8.13
N ILE A 615 11.78 12.34 7.68
CA ILE A 615 11.05 12.11 6.43
C ILE A 615 12.02 12.30 5.26
N SER A 616 12.06 11.32 4.35
CA SER A 616 12.85 11.34 3.12
C SER A 616 12.03 11.78 1.91
N SER A 617 10.77 11.35 1.80
CA SER A 617 9.90 11.73 0.68
C SER A 617 8.43 11.56 1.04
N VAL A 618 7.58 12.44 0.52
CA VAL A 618 6.12 12.34 0.58
C VAL A 618 5.57 12.44 -0.83
N VAL A 619 4.70 11.50 -1.20
CA VAL A 619 4.05 11.48 -2.51
C VAL A 619 2.55 11.26 -2.36
N MET A 620 1.77 11.98 -3.16
CA MET A 620 0.38 11.69 -3.44
C MET A 620 0.31 10.79 -4.66
N ARG A 621 -0.50 9.75 -4.61
CA ARG A 621 -0.89 8.97 -5.79
C ARG A 621 -2.36 9.15 -6.04
N TYR A 622 -2.70 9.76 -7.17
CA TYR A 622 -4.08 10.02 -7.54
C TYR A 622 -4.45 9.31 -8.84
N ARG A 623 -5.74 9.06 -9.06
CA ARG A 623 -6.27 8.55 -10.32
C ARG A 623 -7.62 9.16 -10.62
N ILE A 624 -7.92 9.27 -11.91
CA ILE A 624 -9.21 9.75 -12.42
C ILE A 624 -10.05 8.55 -12.80
N MET A 625 -11.25 8.44 -12.22
CA MET A 625 -12.14 7.30 -12.41
C MET A 625 -11.42 5.95 -12.16
N PHE A 626 -11.24 5.16 -13.23
CA PHE A 626 -10.60 3.85 -13.23
C PHE A 626 -9.31 3.83 -14.06
N GLY A 627 -8.77 5.01 -14.43
CA GLY A 627 -7.49 5.12 -15.11
C GLY A 627 -6.29 4.79 -14.22
N SER A 628 -5.08 4.82 -14.77
CA SER A 628 -3.84 4.55 -14.03
C SER A 628 -3.58 5.56 -12.91
N GLU A 629 -2.83 5.15 -11.89
CA GLU A 629 -2.32 6.05 -10.85
C GLU A 629 -1.23 6.97 -11.41
N ILE A 630 -1.28 8.22 -10.99
CA ILE A 630 -0.28 9.25 -11.24
C ILE A 630 0.36 9.60 -9.90
N GLU A 631 1.69 9.50 -9.82
CA GLU A 631 2.46 9.87 -8.64
C GLU A 631 2.88 11.34 -8.73
N THR A 632 2.61 12.10 -7.67
CA THR A 632 2.90 13.53 -7.54
C THR A 632 3.62 13.76 -6.22
N PRO A 633 4.85 14.32 -6.21
CA PRO A 633 5.52 14.70 -4.98
C PRO A 633 4.72 15.75 -4.19
N MET A 634 4.76 15.65 -2.86
CA MET A 634 4.24 16.69 -1.97
C MET A 634 5.40 17.42 -1.28
N PHE A 635 5.23 18.71 -1.01
CA PHE A 635 6.27 19.59 -0.48
C PHE A 635 5.80 20.31 0.79
N ASP A 636 6.75 20.55 1.70
CA ASP A 636 6.63 21.41 2.88
C ASP A 636 7.57 22.62 2.67
N ASP A 637 7.19 23.48 1.72
CA ASP A 637 7.99 24.57 1.18
C ASP A 637 7.34 25.95 1.34
N GLY A 638 6.17 26.03 1.98
CA GLY A 638 5.38 27.25 2.08
C GLY A 638 4.72 27.64 0.75
N ALA A 639 4.69 26.71 -0.21
CA ALA A 639 3.99 26.78 -1.47
C ALA A 639 3.09 25.53 -1.62
N HIS A 640 2.45 25.32 -2.77
CA HIS A 640 1.56 24.15 -2.96
C HIS A 640 0.38 24.03 -1.97
N GLY A 641 0.03 25.14 -1.30
CA GLY A 641 -1.10 25.24 -0.37
C GLY A 641 -0.86 24.63 1.01
N ASP A 642 0.40 24.32 1.36
CA ASP A 642 0.80 23.68 2.61
C ASP A 642 0.80 24.60 3.83
N GLY A 643 0.97 25.91 3.64
CA GLY A 643 1.04 26.88 4.74
C GLY A 643 2.42 27.51 4.86
N ALA A 644 3.08 27.32 6.00
CA ALA A 644 4.43 27.85 6.24
C ALA A 644 5.47 26.78 5.94
N ALA A 645 6.61 27.17 5.36
CA ALA A 645 7.69 26.22 5.07
C ALA A 645 8.24 25.57 6.36
N ALA A 646 8.51 24.27 6.28
CA ALA A 646 9.03 23.42 7.34
C ALA A 646 8.13 23.34 8.60
N ASP A 647 6.81 23.40 8.44
CA ASP A 647 5.85 23.26 9.55
C ASP A 647 5.29 21.83 9.69
N GLY A 648 5.73 20.90 8.83
CA GLY A 648 5.32 19.51 8.80
C GLY A 648 4.04 19.25 8.01
N VAL A 649 3.42 20.28 7.42
CA VAL A 649 2.32 20.12 6.48
C VAL A 649 2.89 20.03 5.06
N PHE A 650 2.51 18.99 4.34
CA PHE A 650 2.93 18.78 2.96
C PHE A 650 1.74 19.02 2.04
N GLY A 651 1.97 19.71 0.91
CA GLY A 651 0.96 20.06 -0.09
C GLY A 651 1.32 19.61 -1.50
N ALA A 652 0.29 19.28 -2.29
CA ALA A 652 0.36 19.08 -3.74
C ALA A 652 -0.97 19.40 -4.41
N SER A 653 -0.95 19.61 -5.74
CA SER A 653 -2.15 19.90 -6.52
C SER A 653 -2.40 18.85 -7.60
N ILE A 654 -3.67 18.46 -7.77
CA ILE A 654 -4.18 17.74 -8.93
C ILE A 654 -4.69 18.80 -9.92
N PRO A 655 -4.13 18.88 -11.14
CA PRO A 655 -4.46 19.96 -12.07
C PRO A 655 -5.88 19.80 -12.62
N GLU A 656 -6.57 20.92 -12.84
CA GLU A 656 -7.92 20.98 -13.44
C GLU A 656 -8.02 20.19 -14.73
N SER A 657 -6.99 20.24 -15.56
CA SER A 657 -6.90 19.52 -16.84
C SER A 657 -6.91 17.99 -16.71
N ALA A 658 -6.77 17.44 -15.50
CA ALA A 658 -6.78 15.99 -15.29
C ALA A 658 -8.17 15.36 -15.43
N SER A 659 -9.24 16.11 -15.20
CA SER A 659 -10.60 15.57 -15.10
C SER A 659 -11.66 16.54 -15.59
N THR A 660 -12.86 16.02 -15.85
CA THR A 660 -14.01 16.77 -16.37
C THR A 660 -15.26 16.53 -15.51
N ASN A 661 -16.30 17.35 -15.71
CA ASN A 661 -17.54 17.33 -14.92
C ASN A 661 -18.10 15.91 -14.71
N GLY A 662 -18.44 15.61 -13.45
CA GLY A 662 -19.03 14.33 -13.04
C GLY A 662 -18.04 13.18 -12.89
N GLN A 663 -16.74 13.41 -13.12
CA GLN A 663 -15.71 12.40 -12.86
C GLN A 663 -15.27 12.39 -11.39
N MET A 664 -14.96 11.20 -10.89
CA MET A 664 -14.33 10.98 -9.59
C MET A 664 -12.83 11.19 -9.68
N ILE A 665 -12.28 11.88 -8.69
CA ILE A 665 -10.86 12.00 -8.40
C ILE A 665 -10.62 11.30 -7.08
N ARG A 666 -9.66 10.38 -7.02
CA ARG A 666 -9.33 9.67 -5.77
C ARG A 666 -7.83 9.50 -5.59
N TRP A 667 -7.37 9.50 -4.35
CA TRP A 667 -5.94 9.49 -4.02
C TRP A 667 -5.63 8.83 -2.68
N TYR A 668 -4.35 8.53 -2.48
CA TYR A 668 -3.75 8.22 -1.18
C TYR A 668 -2.38 8.87 -1.07
N ILE A 669 -1.90 9.03 0.16
CA ILE A 669 -0.57 9.57 0.44
C ILE A 669 0.35 8.43 0.86
N ARG A 670 1.60 8.48 0.43
CA ARG A 670 2.68 7.61 0.87
C ARG A 670 3.85 8.46 1.36
N ALA A 671 4.32 8.17 2.57
CA ALA A 671 5.50 8.80 3.15
C ALA A 671 6.60 7.78 3.39
N VAL A 672 7.85 8.21 3.26
CA VAL A 672 9.04 7.36 3.42
C VAL A 672 10.03 8.10 4.31
N ASP A 673 10.63 7.41 5.28
CA ASP A 673 11.72 7.94 6.11
C ASP A 673 13.11 7.66 5.51
N VAL A 674 14.16 8.27 6.06
CA VAL A 674 15.56 8.06 5.61
C VAL A 674 16.09 6.64 5.82
N LEU A 675 15.37 5.79 6.55
CA LEU A 675 15.65 4.37 6.75
C LEU A 675 14.81 3.48 5.81
N SER A 676 14.10 4.08 4.85
CA SER A 676 13.21 3.41 3.90
C SER A 676 11.98 2.74 4.51
N ASN A 677 11.58 3.08 5.75
CA ASN A 677 10.28 2.68 6.27
C ASN A 677 9.19 3.53 5.64
N THR A 678 8.07 2.89 5.29
CA THR A 678 7.05 3.50 4.46
C THR A 678 5.68 3.38 5.11
N SER A 679 4.94 4.48 5.12
CA SER A 679 3.56 4.55 5.57
C SER A 679 2.64 4.97 4.42
N ARG A 680 1.35 4.65 4.55
CA ARG A 680 0.29 4.99 3.58
C ARG A 680 -0.97 5.44 4.32
N TRP A 681 -1.66 6.44 3.78
CA TRP A 681 -3.00 6.81 4.22
C TRP A 681 -3.96 6.99 3.03
N PRO A 682 -5.14 6.33 3.01
CA PRO A 682 -5.63 5.36 4.01
C PRO A 682 -4.76 4.12 4.14
N VAL A 683 -4.78 3.45 5.31
CA VAL A 683 -3.91 2.27 5.56
C VAL A 683 -4.31 1.07 4.70
N PHE A 684 -5.59 0.98 4.32
CA PHE A 684 -6.14 -0.10 3.47
C PHE A 684 -5.81 -1.52 3.98
N VAL A 685 -6.06 -1.76 5.27
CA VAL A 685 -5.73 -3.03 5.95
C VAL A 685 -6.57 -4.21 5.46
N ASN A 686 -7.79 -3.98 4.97
CA ASN A 686 -8.69 -5.01 4.47
C ASN A 686 -9.29 -4.60 3.12
N GLN A 687 -8.90 -5.27 2.04
CA GLN A 687 -9.37 -4.95 0.68
C GLN A 687 -10.90 -5.05 0.51
N SER A 688 -11.60 -5.76 1.39
CA SER A 688 -13.05 -5.94 1.34
C SER A 688 -13.82 -5.08 2.34
N ALA A 689 -13.13 -4.35 3.22
CA ALA A 689 -13.77 -3.62 4.31
C ALA A 689 -12.97 -2.39 4.76
N SER A 690 -12.10 -1.85 3.90
CA SER A 690 -11.33 -0.64 4.15
C SER A 690 -11.26 0.23 2.90
N ALA A 691 -11.31 1.55 3.08
CA ALA A 691 -11.08 2.51 2.01
C ALA A 691 -9.66 2.35 1.47
N GLU A 692 -9.56 2.23 0.14
CA GLU A 692 -8.27 2.24 -0.55
C GLU A 692 -7.83 3.67 -0.83
N TYR A 693 -8.78 4.55 -1.14
CA TYR A 693 -8.55 5.95 -1.47
C TYR A 693 -9.44 6.89 -0.65
N LEU A 694 -8.97 8.12 -0.49
CA LEU A 694 -9.81 9.29 -0.28
C LEU A 694 -10.19 9.88 -1.64
N GLY A 695 -11.11 10.83 -1.70
CA GLY A 695 -11.52 11.38 -2.99
C GLY A 695 -12.56 12.47 -2.96
N THR A 696 -12.92 12.91 -4.16
CA THR A 696 -14.03 13.82 -4.44
C THR A 696 -14.56 13.60 -5.86
N ILE A 697 -15.55 14.40 -6.26
CA ILE A 697 -16.11 14.49 -7.60
C ILE A 697 -15.89 15.90 -8.17
N VAL A 698 -15.65 15.99 -9.48
CA VAL A 698 -15.75 17.26 -10.21
C VAL A 698 -17.23 17.64 -10.35
N ASP A 699 -17.58 18.85 -9.90
CA ASP A 699 -18.93 19.42 -9.89
C ASP A 699 -19.67 19.10 -11.19
N PRO A 700 -20.73 18.29 -11.14
CA PRO A 700 -21.55 17.97 -12.30
C PRO A 700 -22.47 19.16 -12.58
N THR A 701 -21.90 20.25 -13.11
CA THR A 701 -22.57 21.55 -13.36
C THR A 701 -23.85 21.46 -14.21
N ASN A 702 -24.09 20.33 -14.86
CA ASN A 702 -25.26 20.05 -15.69
C ASN A 702 -26.39 19.29 -14.96
N VAL A 703 -26.30 19.04 -13.66
CA VAL A 703 -27.31 18.28 -12.91
C VAL A 703 -28.01 19.15 -11.86
N THR A 704 -29.30 19.41 -12.05
CA THR A 704 -30.17 19.99 -11.02
C THR A 704 -31.24 18.97 -10.63
N SER A 705 -31.42 18.72 -9.33
CA SER A 705 -32.48 17.86 -8.82
C SER A 705 -33.07 18.41 -7.52
N LYS A 706 -34.37 18.17 -7.31
CA LYS A 706 -35.01 18.35 -6.00
C LYS A 706 -34.80 17.14 -5.08
N LEU A 707 -34.39 16.01 -5.65
CA LEU A 707 -34.07 14.80 -4.90
C LEU A 707 -32.59 14.84 -4.49
N PRO A 708 -32.23 14.25 -3.34
CA PRO A 708 -30.83 14.00 -3.02
C PRO A 708 -30.17 13.20 -4.14
N ILE A 709 -28.94 13.56 -4.48
CA ILE A 709 -28.20 12.97 -5.60
C ILE A 709 -27.08 12.08 -5.05
N PHE A 710 -27.12 10.81 -5.40
CA PHE A 710 -26.05 9.85 -5.14
C PHE A 710 -25.23 9.66 -6.41
N HIS A 711 -23.94 9.93 -6.34
CA HIS A 711 -23.02 9.66 -7.43
C HIS A 711 -22.31 8.33 -7.18
N LEU A 712 -22.63 7.34 -8.00
CA LEU A 712 -22.02 6.01 -8.02
C LEU A 712 -20.88 5.98 -9.03
N PHE A 713 -19.78 5.36 -8.62
CA PHE A 713 -18.61 5.13 -9.45
C PHE A 713 -18.29 3.63 -9.47
N ALA A 714 -18.45 3.02 -10.64
CA ALA A 714 -18.12 1.61 -10.84
C ALA A 714 -17.73 1.35 -12.30
N PRO A 715 -16.73 0.51 -12.58
CA PRO A 715 -16.48 0.07 -13.94
C PRO A 715 -17.66 -0.79 -14.44
N PRO A 716 -17.88 -0.90 -15.77
CA PRO A 716 -18.98 -1.70 -16.33
C PRO A 716 -18.96 -3.18 -15.95
N THR A 717 -17.80 -3.70 -15.52
CA THR A 717 -17.65 -5.07 -15.01
C THR A 717 -18.17 -5.24 -13.58
N VAL A 718 -18.41 -4.13 -12.86
CA VAL A 718 -18.97 -4.11 -11.51
C VAL A 718 -20.44 -3.69 -11.50
N LEU A 719 -20.81 -2.61 -12.16
CA LEU A 719 -22.20 -2.15 -12.22
C LEU A 719 -22.52 -1.63 -13.61
N GLN A 720 -23.59 -2.14 -14.20
CA GLN A 720 -24.01 -1.79 -15.56
C GLN A 720 -25.11 -0.72 -15.53
N PRO A 721 -25.21 0.16 -16.54
CA PRO A 721 -26.38 1.03 -16.70
C PRO A 721 -27.68 0.21 -16.84
N ALA A 722 -28.78 0.74 -16.33
CA ALA A 722 -30.07 0.07 -16.42
C ALA A 722 -30.68 0.20 -17.84
N PRO A 723 -31.29 -0.87 -18.40
CA PRO A 723 -31.35 -2.22 -17.85
C PRO A 723 -30.03 -2.98 -18.08
N PRO A 724 -29.52 -3.73 -17.08
CA PRO A 724 -28.27 -4.48 -17.23
C PRO A 724 -28.46 -5.66 -18.19
N THR A 725 -27.38 -6.03 -18.88
CA THR A 725 -27.36 -7.17 -19.81
C THR A 725 -27.01 -8.49 -19.12
N SER A 726 -26.42 -8.45 -17.92
CA SER A 726 -26.12 -9.62 -17.08
C SER A 726 -26.24 -9.31 -15.58
N GLN A 727 -26.53 -10.34 -14.75
CA GLN A 727 -26.53 -10.22 -13.28
C GLN A 727 -25.14 -10.57 -12.72
N THR A 728 -24.21 -9.63 -12.89
CA THR A 728 -22.79 -9.78 -12.49
C THR A 728 -22.35 -8.59 -11.66
N GLY A 729 -21.31 -8.77 -10.85
CA GLY A 729 -20.84 -7.70 -9.95
C GLY A 729 -21.94 -7.30 -8.97
N ALA A 730 -22.15 -5.99 -8.82
CA ALA A 730 -23.20 -5.42 -7.98
C ALA A 730 -24.62 -5.80 -8.41
N ASP A 731 -24.85 -6.12 -9.69
CA ASP A 731 -26.14 -6.62 -10.17
C ASP A 731 -26.34 -8.13 -9.97
N GLY A 732 -25.38 -8.81 -9.33
CA GLY A 732 -25.45 -10.23 -8.93
C GLY A 732 -25.33 -10.44 -7.42
N GLU A 733 -25.56 -11.67 -6.97
CA GLU A 733 -25.47 -12.06 -5.55
C GLU A 733 -24.03 -12.06 -5.01
N GLY A 734 -23.02 -12.13 -5.88
CA GLY A 734 -21.61 -12.00 -5.49
C GLY A 734 -21.17 -10.58 -5.15
N GLY A 735 -22.02 -9.58 -5.48
CA GLY A 735 -21.77 -8.17 -5.23
C GLY A 735 -20.54 -7.60 -5.96
N GLY A 736 -20.27 -6.33 -5.66
CA GLY A 736 -19.14 -5.59 -6.21
C GLY A 736 -18.79 -4.37 -5.36
N ARG A 737 -17.70 -3.68 -5.70
CA ARG A 737 -17.20 -2.51 -4.97
C ARG A 737 -17.42 -1.25 -5.77
N VAL A 738 -18.05 -0.26 -5.16
CA VAL A 738 -18.37 1.02 -5.79
C VAL A 738 -17.80 2.18 -4.96
N GLY A 739 -17.43 3.26 -5.64
CA GLY A 739 -17.25 4.56 -5.00
C GLY A 739 -18.59 5.27 -4.92
N ILE A 740 -18.85 6.01 -3.85
CA ILE A 740 -20.07 6.80 -3.68
C ILE A 740 -19.69 8.21 -3.26
N PHE A 741 -20.21 9.22 -3.95
CA PHE A 741 -20.20 10.60 -3.47
C PHE A 741 -21.62 11.06 -3.14
N TYR A 742 -21.81 11.56 -1.92
CA TYR A 742 -23.09 12.05 -1.43
C TYR A 742 -22.87 13.18 -0.40
N ASP A 743 -23.64 14.26 -0.54
CA ASP A 743 -23.67 15.36 0.43
C ASP A 743 -22.28 15.91 0.82
N GLY A 744 -21.38 16.05 -0.16
CA GLY A 744 -20.04 16.58 0.08
C GLY A 744 -19.01 15.55 0.58
N GLU A 745 -19.38 14.29 0.76
CA GLU A 745 -18.47 13.24 1.23
C GLU A 745 -18.28 12.13 0.19
N PHE A 746 -17.04 11.66 0.08
CA PHE A 746 -16.66 10.53 -0.76
C PHE A 746 -16.44 9.28 0.09
N TYR A 747 -17.08 8.19 -0.30
CA TYR A 747 -16.98 6.87 0.30
C TYR A 747 -16.38 5.91 -0.72
N ASP A 748 -15.18 5.41 -0.43
CA ASP A 748 -14.48 4.46 -1.28
C ASP A 748 -14.79 3.02 -0.87
N ASN A 749 -14.65 2.09 -1.83
CA ASN A 749 -14.72 0.66 -1.61
C ASN A 749 -16.02 0.15 -0.94
N VAL A 750 -17.14 0.84 -1.18
CA VAL A 750 -18.46 0.46 -0.64
C VAL A 750 -18.91 -0.85 -1.29
N TYR A 751 -19.28 -1.84 -0.47
CA TYR A 751 -19.88 -3.07 -1.00
C TYR A 751 -21.29 -2.78 -1.50
N MET A 752 -21.61 -3.24 -2.70
CA MET A 752 -22.94 -3.16 -3.28
C MET A 752 -23.32 -4.53 -3.86
N GLU A 753 -24.47 -5.06 -3.46
CA GLU A 753 -24.94 -6.38 -3.91
C GLU A 753 -26.41 -6.34 -4.31
N LEU A 754 -26.80 -7.27 -5.19
CA LEU A 754 -28.18 -7.46 -5.60
C LEU A 754 -29.06 -7.76 -4.38
N ARG A 755 -30.24 -7.16 -4.35
CA ARG A 755 -31.23 -7.35 -3.29
C ARG A 755 -32.60 -7.67 -3.87
N GLY A 756 -33.26 -8.62 -3.22
CA GLY A 756 -34.63 -9.01 -3.51
C GLY A 756 -34.74 -10.49 -3.85
N ASN A 757 -35.96 -10.97 -3.98
CA ASN A 757 -36.24 -12.29 -4.53
C ASN A 757 -36.81 -12.11 -5.94
N THR A 758 -38.13 -12.03 -6.08
CA THR A 758 -38.79 -11.76 -7.38
C THR A 758 -38.34 -10.44 -8.03
N SER A 759 -38.03 -9.42 -7.23
CA SER A 759 -37.51 -8.13 -7.73
C SER A 759 -36.09 -8.22 -8.30
N ALA A 760 -35.30 -9.23 -7.91
CA ALA A 760 -33.95 -9.43 -8.41
C ALA A 760 -33.91 -9.75 -9.91
N GLY A 761 -34.99 -10.35 -10.44
CA GLY A 761 -35.13 -10.63 -11.88
C GLY A 761 -35.50 -9.43 -12.75
N GLN A 762 -35.88 -8.29 -12.16
CA GLN A 762 -36.45 -7.14 -12.88
C GLN A 762 -35.41 -6.33 -13.65
N ALA A 763 -35.83 -5.57 -14.66
CA ALA A 763 -34.91 -4.77 -15.49
C ALA A 763 -34.16 -3.69 -14.68
N LYS A 764 -34.77 -3.18 -13.62
CA LYS A 764 -34.15 -2.23 -12.69
C LYS A 764 -33.96 -2.92 -11.34
N LYS A 765 -32.70 -2.98 -10.90
CA LYS A 765 -32.29 -3.77 -9.74
C LYS A 765 -32.35 -2.95 -8.46
N SER A 766 -32.67 -3.66 -7.38
CA SER A 766 -32.57 -3.21 -6.01
C SER A 766 -31.23 -3.68 -5.46
N HIS A 767 -30.59 -2.88 -4.61
CA HIS A 767 -29.26 -3.19 -4.08
C HIS A 767 -29.17 -2.97 -2.58
N ARG A 768 -28.36 -3.79 -1.91
CA ARG A 768 -27.88 -3.52 -0.56
C ARG A 768 -26.52 -2.85 -0.65
N LEU A 769 -26.27 -1.88 0.22
CA LEU A 769 -24.99 -1.20 0.36
C LEU A 769 -24.42 -1.45 1.75
N VAL A 770 -23.12 -1.73 1.83
CA VAL A 770 -22.37 -1.86 3.08
C VAL A 770 -21.13 -0.98 2.99
N PHE A 771 -21.15 0.10 3.76
CA PHE A 771 -20.03 1.02 3.92
C PHE A 771 -18.98 0.41 4.83
N ASN A 772 -17.76 0.93 4.75
CA ASN A 772 -16.70 0.45 5.63
C ASN A 772 -16.94 0.93 7.06
N ARG A 773 -16.49 0.14 8.04
CA ARG A 773 -16.59 0.55 9.45
C ARG A 773 -15.79 1.82 9.70
N GLU A 774 -14.72 2.04 8.92
CA GLU A 774 -13.92 3.26 9.01
C GLU A 774 -14.50 4.51 8.40
N HIS A 775 -15.57 4.37 7.62
CA HIS A 775 -16.24 5.50 7.03
C HIS A 775 -17.72 5.19 6.81
N GLU A 776 -18.47 5.18 7.91
CA GLU A 776 -19.91 4.96 7.87
C GLU A 776 -20.65 6.10 7.16
N PHE A 777 -21.78 5.75 6.55
CA PHE A 777 -22.51 6.62 5.67
C PHE A 777 -23.28 7.71 6.43
N ARG A 778 -23.05 8.97 6.08
CA ARG A 778 -23.90 10.09 6.48
C ARG A 778 -25.07 10.20 5.52
N HIS A 779 -26.27 9.95 6.02
CA HIS A 779 -27.49 10.02 5.24
C HIS A 779 -28.32 11.27 5.54
N LEU A 780 -29.17 11.21 6.57
CA LEU A 780 -30.04 12.27 7.03
C LEU A 780 -29.40 12.90 8.28
N PRO A 781 -29.24 14.23 8.35
CA PRO A 781 -28.53 14.91 9.44
C PRO A 781 -29.08 14.64 10.85
N GLU A 782 -30.37 14.31 10.97
CA GLU A 782 -31.05 14.02 12.23
C GLU A 782 -30.78 12.63 12.80
N PHE A 783 -30.17 11.73 12.02
CA PHE A 783 -29.92 10.35 12.41
C PHE A 783 -28.41 10.06 12.50
N PRO A 784 -28.00 9.08 13.35
CA PRO A 784 -26.63 8.60 13.35
C PRO A 784 -26.19 8.08 11.98
N ARG A 785 -24.87 8.06 11.75
CA ARG A 785 -24.32 7.37 10.58
C ARG A 785 -24.68 5.88 10.63
N ILE A 786 -24.83 5.29 9.45
CA ILE A 786 -25.17 3.88 9.29
C ILE A 786 -24.15 3.21 8.37
N ARG A 787 -23.87 1.94 8.61
CA ARG A 787 -23.00 1.14 7.76
C ARG A 787 -23.79 0.41 6.69
N LYS A 788 -25.00 -0.07 7.02
CA LYS A 788 -25.80 -0.87 6.10
C LYS A 788 -27.05 -0.13 5.66
N THR A 789 -27.23 -0.03 4.34
CA THR A 789 -28.41 0.58 3.74
C THR A 789 -28.77 -0.10 2.43
N SER A 790 -29.76 0.39 1.71
CA SER A 790 -30.26 -0.21 0.47
C SER A 790 -30.82 0.84 -0.49
N PHE A 791 -30.68 0.58 -1.78
CA PHE A 791 -31.42 1.25 -2.85
C PHE A 791 -32.52 0.34 -3.37
N MET A 792 -33.77 0.80 -3.27
CA MET A 792 -34.95 0.09 -3.72
C MET A 792 -35.43 0.63 -5.06
N ALA A 793 -35.52 -0.26 -6.05
CA ALA A 793 -35.88 0.10 -7.41
C ALA A 793 -37.36 0.48 -7.57
N GLU A 794 -38.23 -0.08 -6.73
CA GLU A 794 -39.70 0.02 -6.83
C GLU A 794 -40.25 -0.29 -8.23
N PHE A 795 -39.56 -1.14 -9.00
CA PHE A 795 -39.85 -1.33 -10.42
C PHE A 795 -41.21 -1.97 -10.69
N LEU A 796 -41.67 -2.86 -9.79
CA LEU A 796 -42.97 -3.51 -9.90
C LEU A 796 -44.13 -2.63 -9.40
N ASP A 797 -43.82 -1.54 -8.68
CA ASP A 797 -44.81 -0.58 -8.25
C ASP A 797 -44.97 0.51 -9.33
N PRO A 798 -46.06 0.50 -10.13
CA PRO A 798 -46.25 1.53 -11.15
C PRO A 798 -46.40 2.95 -10.58
N ALA A 799 -46.70 3.08 -9.28
CA ALA A 799 -46.76 4.36 -8.59
C ALA A 799 -45.42 4.76 -7.96
N TYR A 800 -44.45 3.84 -7.86
CA TYR A 800 -43.15 3.98 -7.16
C TYR A 800 -43.20 4.32 -5.67
N ILE A 801 -44.34 4.72 -5.11
CA ILE A 801 -44.45 5.34 -3.79
C ILE A 801 -45.23 4.49 -2.78
N ARG A 802 -45.77 3.33 -3.14
CA ARG A 802 -46.62 2.56 -2.22
C ARG A 802 -45.86 2.15 -0.98
N GLN A 803 -44.65 1.62 -1.12
CA GLN A 803 -43.82 1.25 0.04
C GLN A 803 -43.49 2.47 0.91
N HIS A 804 -43.13 3.60 0.28
CA HIS A 804 -42.88 4.86 0.98
C HIS A 804 -44.10 5.30 1.82
N LEU A 805 -45.28 5.35 1.19
CA LEU A 805 -46.52 5.76 1.85
C LEU A 805 -46.92 4.80 2.97
N SER A 806 -46.69 3.49 2.78
CA SER A 806 -46.99 2.48 3.80
C SER A 806 -46.17 2.67 5.06
N PHE A 807 -44.85 2.89 4.94
CA PHE A 807 -43.97 3.13 6.09
C PHE A 807 -44.23 4.50 6.73
N TRP A 808 -44.46 5.53 5.93
CA TRP A 808 -44.87 6.84 6.44
C TRP A 808 -46.16 6.73 7.26
N LEU A 809 -47.18 6.02 6.77
CA LEU A 809 -48.44 5.85 7.49
C LEU A 809 -48.25 5.09 8.81
N LEU A 810 -47.46 4.02 8.80
CA LEU A 810 -47.13 3.27 10.02
C LEU A 810 -46.45 4.17 11.06
N GLU A 811 -45.51 5.01 10.63
CA GLU A 811 -44.87 6.00 11.49
C GLU A 811 -45.88 7.01 12.06
N GLN A 812 -46.82 7.52 11.25
CA GLN A 812 -47.91 8.40 11.73
C GLN A 812 -48.84 7.70 12.74
N MET A 813 -48.92 6.37 12.68
CA MET A 813 -49.68 5.55 13.63
C MET A 813 -48.86 5.16 14.87
N GLY A 814 -47.63 5.66 15.02
CA GLY A 814 -46.75 5.36 16.15
C GLY A 814 -46.11 3.98 16.07
N VAL A 815 -45.96 3.42 14.86
CA VAL A 815 -45.24 2.17 14.61
C VAL A 815 -43.86 2.50 14.03
N PRO A 816 -42.76 2.24 14.74
CA PRO A 816 -41.41 2.48 14.24
C PRO A 816 -41.20 1.78 12.90
N SER A 817 -40.76 2.56 11.91
CA SER A 817 -40.67 2.12 10.52
C SER A 817 -39.29 2.47 9.91
N PRO A 818 -38.84 1.73 8.88
CA PRO A 818 -37.64 2.08 8.13
C PRO A 818 -37.76 3.50 7.56
N PHE A 819 -36.65 4.25 7.49
CA PHE A 819 -36.66 5.42 6.61
C PHE A 819 -36.76 4.92 5.16
N PHE A 820 -37.47 5.68 4.33
CA PHE A 820 -37.64 5.34 2.93
C PHE A 820 -37.88 6.64 2.17
N TYR A 821 -36.98 7.05 1.27
CA TYR A 821 -37.18 8.30 0.51
C TYR A 821 -36.55 8.26 -0.87
N PRO A 822 -37.13 8.97 -1.86
CA PRO A 822 -36.65 8.93 -3.23
C PRO A 822 -35.33 9.68 -3.39
N VAL A 823 -34.41 9.10 -4.14
CA VAL A 823 -33.11 9.66 -4.48
C VAL A 823 -32.83 9.51 -5.96
N ARG A 824 -32.08 10.46 -6.52
CA ARG A 824 -31.56 10.37 -7.88
C ARG A 824 -30.18 9.72 -7.82
N ALA A 825 -30.03 8.56 -8.44
CA ALA A 825 -28.72 7.93 -8.63
C ALA A 825 -28.12 8.31 -9.99
N GLN A 826 -26.84 8.66 -9.98
CA GLN A 826 -26.00 8.88 -11.14
C GLN A 826 -24.93 7.77 -11.16
N LEU A 827 -24.62 7.20 -12.31
CA LEU A 827 -23.51 6.24 -12.48
C LEU A 827 -22.49 6.85 -13.43
N ASN A 828 -21.25 7.04 -12.95
CA ASN A 828 -20.14 7.62 -13.71
C ASN A 828 -20.51 8.93 -14.43
N GLY A 829 -21.19 9.84 -13.70
CA GLY A 829 -21.64 11.14 -14.22
C GLY A 829 -22.95 11.14 -15.03
N SER A 830 -23.48 9.96 -15.40
CA SER A 830 -24.72 9.83 -16.18
C SER A 830 -25.90 9.38 -15.33
N PHE A 831 -27.13 9.72 -15.76
CA PHE A 831 -28.33 9.29 -15.05
C PHE A 831 -28.42 7.76 -15.02
N TYR A 832 -28.54 7.21 -13.82
CA TYR A 832 -28.68 5.77 -13.62
C TYR A 832 -30.13 5.41 -13.36
N ALA A 833 -30.70 5.91 -12.26
CA ALA A 833 -32.04 5.55 -11.83
C ALA A 833 -32.62 6.54 -10.81
N LEU A 834 -33.95 6.62 -10.75
CA LEU A 834 -34.66 7.03 -9.54
C LEU A 834 -34.71 5.80 -8.62
N VAL A 835 -34.20 5.85 -7.40
CA VAL A 835 -34.32 4.74 -6.44
C VAL A 835 -34.79 5.27 -5.10
N PHE A 836 -35.15 4.41 -4.17
CA PHE A 836 -35.47 4.80 -2.80
C PHE A 836 -34.37 4.34 -1.87
N HIS A 837 -33.83 5.28 -1.10
CA HIS A 837 -32.87 4.98 -0.05
C HIS A 837 -33.62 4.47 1.18
N ASN A 838 -33.22 3.31 1.71
CA ASN A 838 -33.90 2.59 2.78
C ASN A 838 -32.94 1.79 3.66
N ASP A 839 -33.30 1.61 4.94
CA ASP A 839 -32.55 0.78 5.89
C ASP A 839 -32.34 -0.69 5.47
N VAL A 840 -31.36 -1.32 6.13
CA VAL A 840 -31.27 -2.77 6.24
C VAL A 840 -31.75 -3.20 7.63
N ILE A 841 -32.42 -4.35 7.71
CA ILE A 841 -32.86 -4.92 8.99
C ILE A 841 -31.63 -5.45 9.74
N ASP A 842 -31.15 -4.68 10.72
CA ASP A 842 -30.08 -5.02 11.64
C ASP A 842 -30.09 -4.13 12.91
N GLU A 843 -29.05 -4.26 13.74
CA GLU A 843 -28.86 -3.52 15.00
C GLU A 843 -28.83 -1.98 14.81
N GLU A 844 -28.35 -1.48 13.67
CA GLU A 844 -28.27 -0.04 13.39
C GLU A 844 -29.68 0.54 13.18
N GLN A 845 -30.53 -0.19 12.44
CA GLN A 845 -31.94 0.15 12.29
C GLN A 845 -32.67 0.15 13.65
N VAL A 846 -32.44 -0.87 14.48
CA VAL A 846 -33.08 -1.00 15.80
C VAL A 846 -32.71 0.18 16.70
N GLY A 847 -31.42 0.54 16.74
CA GLY A 847 -30.95 1.72 17.48
C GLY A 847 -31.57 3.02 16.97
N ARG A 848 -31.65 3.20 15.64
CA ARG A 848 -32.28 4.38 15.02
C ARG A 848 -33.76 4.52 15.39
N MET A 849 -34.46 3.39 15.52
CA MET A 849 -35.87 3.34 15.91
C MET A 849 -36.10 3.59 17.41
N GLY A 850 -35.04 3.79 18.20
CA GLY A 850 -35.12 4.08 19.63
C GLY A 850 -35.21 2.84 20.53
N TYR A 851 -34.92 1.66 19.98
CA TYR A 851 -34.83 0.41 20.75
C TYR A 851 -33.40 0.11 21.16
N ASP A 852 -33.24 -0.82 22.11
CA ASP A 852 -31.93 -1.34 22.49
C ASP A 852 -31.29 -2.11 21.32
N PRO A 853 -30.17 -1.64 20.75
CA PRO A 853 -29.47 -2.33 19.66
C PRO A 853 -28.95 -3.72 20.06
N ALA A 854 -28.75 -3.98 21.36
CA ALA A 854 -28.37 -5.29 21.88
C ALA A 854 -29.57 -6.25 22.01
N GLY A 855 -30.79 -5.77 21.77
CA GLY A 855 -32.00 -6.56 21.79
C GLY A 855 -32.09 -7.57 20.65
N ALA A 856 -32.96 -8.57 20.83
CA ALA A 856 -33.16 -9.63 19.85
C ALA A 856 -34.00 -9.15 18.65
N LEU A 857 -33.39 -9.12 17.45
CA LEU A 857 -34.07 -8.76 16.21
C LEU A 857 -34.37 -10.01 15.37
N TYR A 858 -35.62 -10.16 14.96
CA TYR A 858 -36.09 -11.26 14.13
C TYR A 858 -36.67 -10.76 12.82
N LYS A 859 -36.26 -11.40 11.72
CA LYS A 859 -36.86 -11.17 10.40
C LYS A 859 -37.73 -12.36 10.01
N ALA A 860 -39.00 -12.13 9.73
CA ALA A 860 -39.86 -13.14 9.11
C ALA A 860 -39.35 -13.45 7.68
N VAL A 861 -39.12 -14.73 7.39
CA VAL A 861 -38.64 -15.25 6.12
C VAL A 861 -39.48 -16.48 5.72
N GLY A 862 -39.89 -16.56 4.45
CA GLY A 862 -40.73 -17.65 3.96
C GLY A 862 -42.16 -17.62 4.50
N ASN A 863 -42.78 -18.79 4.66
CA ASN A 863 -44.17 -18.90 5.14
C ASN A 863 -44.25 -18.63 6.64
N ALA A 864 -44.84 -17.50 7.03
CA ALA A 864 -44.92 -17.00 8.41
C ALA A 864 -45.86 -17.82 9.33
N LEU A 865 -45.50 -19.06 9.65
CA LEU A 865 -46.19 -19.89 10.64
C LEU A 865 -45.42 -19.85 11.98
N PRO A 866 -45.99 -19.27 13.05
CA PRO A 866 -45.39 -19.31 14.39
C PRO A 866 -45.24 -20.76 14.85
N SER A 867 -44.03 -21.15 15.24
CA SER A 867 -43.75 -22.48 15.79
C SER A 867 -42.73 -22.38 16.92
N GLU A 868 -42.97 -23.15 17.98
CA GLU A 868 -42.10 -23.26 19.16
C GLU A 868 -40.76 -23.95 18.87
N THR A 869 -40.63 -24.54 17.68
CA THR A 869 -39.42 -25.24 17.20
C THR A 869 -38.86 -24.61 15.93
N SER A 870 -39.44 -23.51 15.44
CA SER A 870 -39.00 -22.90 14.19
C SER A 870 -37.59 -22.33 14.33
N THR A 871 -36.70 -22.79 13.46
CA THR A 871 -35.34 -22.26 13.28
C THR A 871 -35.16 -21.60 11.91
N GLY A 872 -36.22 -21.51 11.10
CA GLY A 872 -36.13 -21.09 9.69
C GLY A 872 -37.22 -20.15 9.18
N VAL A 873 -38.24 -19.82 9.98
CA VAL A 873 -39.30 -18.85 9.60
C VAL A 873 -39.03 -17.46 10.16
N PHE A 874 -38.44 -17.38 11.36
CA PHE A 874 -37.98 -16.13 11.95
C PHE A 874 -36.47 -16.22 12.09
N GLU A 875 -35.77 -15.60 11.15
CA GLU A 875 -34.31 -15.57 11.12
C GLU A 875 -33.83 -14.52 12.13
N LYS A 876 -33.07 -14.96 13.14
CA LYS A 876 -32.42 -14.04 14.09
C LYS A 876 -31.34 -13.22 13.38
N LYS A 877 -31.40 -11.89 13.54
CA LYS A 877 -30.45 -10.93 12.97
C LYS A 877 -29.47 -10.37 14.00
N SER A 878 -29.90 -10.27 15.25
CA SER A 878 -29.06 -9.83 16.38
C SER A 878 -29.68 -10.27 17.72
N PRO A 879 -28.92 -10.28 18.83
CA PRO A 879 -27.45 -10.35 18.88
C PRO A 879 -26.94 -11.79 18.62
N PRO A 880 -25.65 -11.98 18.32
CA PRO A 880 -25.04 -13.31 18.27
C PRO A 880 -25.07 -14.06 19.63
N PRO A 881 -25.02 -15.41 19.64
CA PRO A 881 -25.02 -16.29 18.48
C PRO A 881 -26.40 -16.34 17.82
N LEU A 882 -26.45 -16.17 16.49
CA LEU A 882 -27.70 -16.13 15.72
C LEU A 882 -28.45 -17.47 15.71
N THR A 883 -27.84 -18.53 16.24
CA THR A 883 -28.43 -19.86 16.39
C THR A 883 -29.27 -20.00 17.66
N ASP A 884 -29.13 -19.10 18.64
CA ASP A 884 -29.92 -19.12 19.87
C ASP A 884 -31.26 -18.38 19.69
N HIS A 885 -32.36 -19.12 19.80
CA HIS A 885 -33.73 -18.63 19.60
C HIS A 885 -34.57 -18.71 20.88
N THR A 886 -33.95 -18.85 22.04
CA THR A 886 -34.65 -19.06 23.33
C THR A 886 -35.59 -17.91 23.69
N ASP A 887 -35.20 -16.67 23.41
CA ASP A 887 -36.02 -15.46 23.51
C ASP A 887 -37.34 -15.56 22.72
N TYR A 888 -37.28 -15.84 21.41
CA TYR A 888 -38.44 -16.02 20.53
C TYR A 888 -39.30 -17.20 20.97
N GLN A 889 -38.67 -18.35 21.27
CA GLN A 889 -39.39 -19.53 21.74
C GLN A 889 -40.15 -19.26 23.05
N THR A 890 -39.58 -18.45 23.94
CA THR A 890 -40.23 -18.06 25.19
C THR A 890 -41.48 -17.24 24.90
N LEU A 891 -41.40 -16.24 24.01
CA LEU A 891 -42.56 -15.45 23.60
C LEU A 891 -43.65 -16.32 22.97
N VAL A 892 -43.32 -17.14 21.96
CA VAL A 892 -44.29 -17.99 21.27
C VAL A 892 -44.97 -18.96 22.23
N ARG A 893 -44.20 -19.63 23.10
CA ARG A 893 -44.77 -20.53 24.11
C ARG A 893 -45.71 -19.80 25.06
N ALA A 894 -45.38 -18.58 25.47
CA ALA A 894 -46.18 -17.83 26.43
C ALA A 894 -47.54 -17.39 25.85
N ILE A 895 -47.58 -17.03 24.57
CA ILE A 895 -48.81 -16.57 23.89
C ILE A 895 -49.58 -17.67 23.16
N ASN A 896 -49.09 -18.92 23.17
CA ASN A 896 -49.73 -20.06 22.48
C ASN A 896 -51.17 -20.31 22.96
N GLU A 897 -52.07 -20.61 22.03
CA GLU A 897 -53.48 -20.91 22.30
C GLU A 897 -53.70 -22.12 23.22
N THR A 898 -52.69 -23.00 23.35
CA THR A 898 -52.68 -24.13 24.31
C THR A 898 -52.63 -23.67 25.78
N ASN A 899 -52.15 -22.45 26.08
CA ASN A 899 -52.18 -21.89 27.43
C ASN A 899 -53.59 -21.49 27.87
N THR A 900 -53.76 -21.17 29.15
CA THR A 900 -55.03 -20.58 29.62
C THR A 900 -55.18 -19.13 29.12
N VAL A 901 -56.43 -18.66 28.96
CA VAL A 901 -56.72 -17.27 28.59
C VAL A 901 -56.08 -16.28 29.58
N ALA A 902 -56.09 -16.61 30.88
CA ALA A 902 -55.46 -15.77 31.91
C ALA A 902 -53.93 -15.72 31.75
N GLY A 903 -53.29 -16.87 31.50
CA GLY A 903 -51.84 -16.95 31.27
C GLY A 903 -51.41 -16.18 30.03
N ARG A 904 -52.14 -16.33 28.91
CA ARG A 904 -51.86 -15.56 27.69
C ARG A 904 -52.00 -14.06 27.88
N ARG A 905 -53.02 -13.61 28.65
CA ARG A 905 -53.20 -12.17 28.94
C ARG A 905 -52.02 -11.62 29.74
N ALA A 906 -51.61 -12.31 30.80
CA ALA A 906 -50.46 -11.89 31.59
C ALA A 906 -49.20 -11.81 30.72
N ALA A 907 -48.92 -12.86 29.95
CA ALA A 907 -47.79 -12.88 29.02
C ALA A 907 -47.83 -11.73 27.99
N ALA A 908 -49.00 -11.42 27.43
CA ALA A 908 -49.14 -10.31 26.49
C ALA A 908 -48.84 -8.95 27.14
N PHE A 909 -49.24 -8.73 28.40
CA PHE A 909 -48.92 -7.48 29.11
C PHE A 909 -47.44 -7.41 29.54
N ASP A 910 -46.82 -8.54 29.87
CA ASP A 910 -45.44 -8.58 30.36
C ASP A 910 -44.40 -8.58 29.21
N MET A 911 -44.75 -9.11 28.04
CA MET A 911 -43.78 -9.37 26.96
C MET A 911 -44.03 -8.59 25.66
N LEU A 912 -45.20 -7.95 25.48
CA LEU A 912 -45.53 -7.22 24.25
C LEU A 912 -45.86 -5.76 24.52
N ASP A 913 -45.43 -4.88 23.62
CA ASP A 913 -45.98 -3.54 23.50
C ASP A 913 -47.35 -3.62 22.81
N ILE A 914 -48.40 -3.84 23.61
CA ILE A 914 -49.77 -4.02 23.11
C ILE A 914 -50.25 -2.82 22.26
N PRO A 915 -50.09 -1.55 22.69
CA PRO A 915 -50.43 -0.40 21.85
C PRO A 915 -49.77 -0.45 20.47
N GLN A 916 -48.47 -0.72 20.42
CA GLN A 916 -47.73 -0.79 19.16
C GLN A 916 -48.21 -1.95 18.26
N VAL A 917 -48.46 -3.13 18.83
CA VAL A 917 -48.99 -4.29 18.09
C VAL A 917 -50.35 -3.95 17.47
N ILE A 918 -51.24 -3.29 18.21
CA ILE A 918 -52.56 -2.86 17.69
C ILE A 918 -52.39 -1.85 16.55
N ASN A 919 -51.51 -0.86 16.73
CA ASN A 919 -51.25 0.15 15.71
C ASN A 919 -50.68 -0.48 14.42
N TYR A 920 -49.76 -1.44 14.55
CA TYR A 920 -49.23 -2.19 13.41
C TYR A 920 -50.33 -2.96 12.68
N LEU A 921 -51.18 -3.72 13.41
CA LEU A 921 -52.27 -4.48 12.80
C LEU A 921 -53.27 -3.57 12.07
N ALA A 922 -53.59 -2.41 12.64
CA ALA A 922 -54.44 -1.42 11.99
C ALA A 922 -53.79 -0.84 10.73
N GLY A 923 -52.50 -0.47 10.81
CA GLY A 923 -51.74 0.06 9.68
C GLY A 923 -51.58 -0.94 8.54
N ALA A 924 -51.29 -2.21 8.85
CA ALA A 924 -51.23 -3.30 7.88
C ALA A 924 -52.56 -3.48 7.13
N ARG A 925 -53.70 -3.35 7.83
CA ARG A 925 -55.02 -3.39 7.19
C ARG A 925 -55.34 -2.16 6.34
N TRP A 926 -54.90 -0.97 6.75
CA TRP A 926 -55.05 0.22 5.91
C TRP A 926 -54.19 0.19 4.66
N ASN A 927 -52.98 -0.35 4.75
CA ASN A 927 -52.10 -0.58 3.60
C ASN A 927 -52.60 -1.71 2.69
N ALA A 928 -53.64 -2.44 3.10
CA ALA A 928 -54.13 -3.64 2.44
C ALA A 928 -53.02 -4.65 2.15
N GLU A 929 -52.09 -4.80 3.11
CA GLU A 929 -51.10 -5.88 3.03
C GLU A 929 -51.79 -7.21 3.35
N ASN A 930 -51.76 -8.11 2.36
CA ASN A 930 -52.53 -9.35 2.30
C ASN A 930 -51.69 -10.59 2.59
N ASP A 931 -50.36 -10.47 2.54
CA ASP A 931 -49.41 -11.42 3.12
C ASP A 931 -49.16 -11.09 4.61
#